data_AF-A0A090L9F2-F1
#
_entry.id   AF-A0A090L9F2-F1
#
_cell.length_a   1.000
_cell.length_b   1.000
_cell.length_c   1.000
_cell.angle_alpha   90.00
_cell.angle_beta   90.00
_cell.angle_gamma   90.00
#
_symmetry.space_group_name_H-M   'P 1'
#
loop_
_entity.id
_entity.type
_entity.pdbx_description
1 polymer ?
#
loop_
_entity_poly.entity_id
_entity_poly.type
_entity_poly.pdbx_seq_one_letter_code
_entity_poly.pdbx_strand_id
1 'polypeptide(L)'
;MDIFTKYTEEAGEILEKKCNLYYDECLFEKEEPNEKSEVNESSVLLASKRLEALRFTRKLENEACASIDGIIQNVEDIKNMESLYGVFQTVNEIENKRQELTKIFEDLKKNYFCVTEKTSSLHHACEAMLSQQTHLAAGAEEIKTNLHYYQQVQWVMKKLQTPKLSVTGTLFTQILTTIKDCMTFLESHPDYKESSIYLEKYGQCLSKSFTVLKMSLFSDFEKAKNSVIEKKNENPKNDLSQFTEEEIFTLLYGVFGVKAFPVINAFTITDKYFSNHPDYQMLIIDCLKEYVSIRWELISDIITATIEDLLKENVNGTCVFLKKACSFLLRICDDEFRLMKEFFILPKNNVEPTSIPRGSSRCSVTSYNSSRSRVLQRATPVVNKNNQQTIFMNEFAEVFDGFTENICRILYDTFRPTIVQNKYLELLVQLFKIVKNDFIQERCINVIKLIPESENWIHSRTGFIRVMNELSGDIVERVIYKTHTFAETDIVGYVPCSGDLLYPEKLMLLNSIDETQQINKQNDSKKMHALWYPTVKRTLLGINRIYQCLDNDIFQSFMLELISACCESLEIASEKIKNSKTSVKSNLPRFVDGDLFLIKYLLILRDQTILYRSQALIKSHNVLNQEEFSRVKSPLTTMDYSFDITKYKDYASQFFNPENRGKWFELSSDNALLNILLTPPIQITEAIQDSKRLIELRLKKHCINFINELSNFYIGDLKKCTGFIEEWNKKSKEELDKEDWSKNEHLSPNILNDLTSIVIKNLSKSWPEYKKTLELYLNDNDTENVLHEAVKSSILNEFQKIEDFIGLNFKNKDSLEILSCEDLKKLLDNKENNLQEDKKDQC
;
A
#
# COMPACT_ATOMS: atom_id res chain seq x y z
N MET A 1 -120.86 -68.73 -49.13
CA MET A 1 -121.39 -67.57 -49.87
C MET A 1 -121.41 -66.33 -48.99
N ASP A 2 -122.14 -66.30 -47.87
CA ASP A 2 -122.15 -65.12 -46.96
C ASP A 2 -120.78 -64.72 -46.38
N ILE A 3 -119.89 -65.69 -46.19
CA ILE A 3 -118.51 -65.43 -45.77
C ILE A 3 -117.68 -64.84 -46.93
N PHE A 4 -117.99 -65.24 -48.17
CA PHE A 4 -117.29 -64.79 -49.36
C PHE A 4 -117.68 -63.36 -49.73
N THR A 5 -118.96 -63.00 -49.62
CA THR A 5 -119.43 -61.61 -49.77
C THR A 5 -118.79 -60.69 -48.72
N LYS A 6 -118.63 -61.19 -47.49
CA LYS A 6 -117.94 -60.46 -46.42
C LYS A 6 -116.45 -60.26 -46.70
N TYR A 7 -115.75 -61.28 -47.22
CA TYR A 7 -114.35 -61.16 -47.61
C TYR A 7 -114.15 -60.29 -48.85
N THR A 8 -115.09 -60.25 -49.79
CA THR A 8 -115.03 -59.33 -50.93
C THR A 8 -115.25 -57.87 -50.52
N GLU A 9 -116.15 -57.61 -49.56
CA GLU A 9 -116.31 -56.28 -48.96
C GLU A 9 -115.07 -55.86 -48.15
N GLU A 10 -114.52 -56.76 -47.32
CA GLU A 10 -113.27 -56.52 -46.59
C GLU A 10 -112.08 -56.31 -47.53
N ALA A 11 -111.97 -57.07 -48.62
CA ALA A 11 -110.92 -56.88 -49.62
C ALA A 11 -111.07 -55.53 -50.33
N GLY A 12 -112.29 -55.08 -50.59
CA GLY A 12 -112.59 -53.73 -51.09
C GLY A 12 -112.13 -52.65 -50.13
N GLU A 13 -112.49 -52.73 -48.85
CA GLU A 13 -112.06 -51.77 -47.82
C GLU A 13 -110.55 -51.77 -47.60
N ILE A 14 -109.89 -52.95 -47.65
CA ILE A 14 -108.43 -53.07 -47.51
C ILE A 14 -107.71 -52.47 -48.72
N LEU A 15 -108.23 -52.67 -49.93
CA LEU A 15 -107.69 -52.03 -51.14
C LEU A 15 -107.85 -50.52 -51.08
N GLU A 16 -109.00 -50.02 -50.63
CA GLU A 16 -109.22 -48.59 -50.40
C GLU A 16 -108.24 -48.02 -49.37
N LYS A 17 -108.05 -48.70 -48.23
CA LYS A 17 -107.06 -48.34 -47.21
C LYS A 17 -105.62 -48.37 -47.72
N LYS A 18 -105.22 -49.40 -48.49
CA LYS A 18 -103.87 -49.50 -49.05
C LYS A 18 -103.61 -48.46 -50.12
N CYS A 19 -104.61 -48.13 -50.95
CA CYS A 19 -104.53 -47.02 -51.89
C CYS A 19 -104.37 -45.67 -51.16
N ASN A 20 -105.09 -45.47 -50.05
CA ASN A 20 -104.95 -44.27 -49.21
C ASN A 20 -103.59 -44.23 -48.47
N LEU A 21 -103.06 -45.37 -48.01
CA LEU A 21 -101.71 -45.45 -47.43
C LEU A 21 -100.61 -45.18 -48.46
N TYR A 22 -100.74 -45.71 -49.68
CA TYR A 22 -99.80 -45.40 -50.78
C TYR A 22 -99.88 -43.91 -51.18
N TYR A 23 -101.05 -43.30 -51.02
CA TYR A 23 -101.28 -41.87 -51.20
C TYR A 23 -100.57 -41.03 -50.13
N ASP A 24 -100.57 -41.50 -48.87
CA ASP A 24 -99.92 -40.83 -47.74
C ASP A 24 -98.40 -41.07 -47.68
N GLU A 25 -97.91 -42.28 -48.02
CA GLU A 25 -96.48 -42.64 -48.02
C GLU A 25 -95.69 -41.91 -49.12
N CYS A 26 -96.31 -41.56 -50.24
CA CYS A 26 -95.65 -40.81 -51.31
C CYS A 26 -95.47 -39.30 -51.02
N LEU A 27 -95.93 -38.78 -49.87
CA LEU A 27 -96.07 -37.33 -49.66
C LEU A 27 -95.66 -36.77 -48.29
N PHE A 28 -94.93 -37.52 -47.46
CA PHE A 28 -94.43 -36.99 -46.17
C PHE A 28 -93.00 -37.46 -45.83
N GLU A 29 -92.01 -37.18 -46.68
CA GLU A 29 -90.69 -36.83 -46.14
C GLU A 29 -90.76 -35.38 -45.67
N LYS A 30 -91.19 -35.18 -44.42
CA LYS A 30 -90.92 -33.93 -43.70
C LYS A 30 -89.44 -33.91 -43.36
N GLU A 31 -88.66 -33.35 -44.28
CA GLU A 31 -87.41 -32.67 -43.97
C GLU A 31 -87.70 -31.62 -42.89
N GLU A 32 -87.06 -31.77 -41.71
CA GLU A 32 -86.93 -30.63 -40.82
C GLU A 32 -85.92 -29.64 -41.41
N PRO A 33 -86.26 -28.35 -41.47
CA PRO A 33 -85.51 -27.37 -42.23
C PRO A 33 -84.42 -26.68 -41.38
N ASN A 34 -83.22 -26.55 -41.94
CA ASN A 34 -82.54 -25.25 -41.98
C ASN A 34 -81.38 -25.22 -43.00
N GLU A 35 -81.64 -24.40 -44.02
CA GLU A 35 -80.73 -23.60 -44.88
C GLU A 35 -79.73 -24.33 -45.79
N LYS A 36 -79.76 -24.25 -47.14
CA LYS A 36 -80.34 -23.29 -48.13
C LYS A 36 -80.48 -23.91 -49.55
N SER A 37 -81.37 -23.30 -50.36
CA SER A 37 -81.54 -23.31 -51.85
C SER A 37 -81.97 -24.63 -52.51
N GLU A 38 -82.90 -24.77 -53.47
CA GLU A 38 -83.67 -23.92 -54.42
C GLU A 38 -84.68 -24.92 -55.10
N VAL A 39 -86.01 -24.75 -55.22
CA VAL A 39 -86.81 -24.05 -56.26
C VAL A 39 -88.07 -24.89 -56.59
N ASN A 40 -89.18 -24.19 -56.78
CA ASN A 40 -90.56 -24.64 -57.03
C ASN A 40 -90.83 -25.12 -58.47
N GLU A 41 -90.80 -26.42 -58.75
CA GLU A 41 -91.35 -27.00 -60.00
C GLU A 41 -92.27 -28.24 -59.81
N SER A 42 -92.43 -28.75 -58.60
CA SER A 42 -93.08 -30.06 -58.37
C SER A 42 -94.61 -30.03 -58.28
N SER A 43 -95.23 -28.88 -57.97
CA SER A 43 -96.66 -28.82 -57.60
C SER A 43 -97.61 -29.10 -58.76
N VAL A 44 -97.24 -28.71 -59.99
CA VAL A 44 -98.08 -28.91 -61.19
C VAL A 44 -97.95 -30.34 -61.73
N LEU A 45 -96.79 -30.97 -61.59
CA LEU A 45 -96.55 -32.35 -62.00
C LEU A 45 -97.21 -33.37 -61.06
N LEU A 46 -97.45 -32.99 -59.80
CA LEU A 46 -98.09 -33.83 -58.79
C LEU A 46 -99.59 -34.01 -59.05
N ALA A 47 -100.26 -33.00 -59.61
CA ALA A 47 -101.69 -33.04 -59.90
C ALA A 47 -102.03 -33.95 -61.11
N SER A 48 -101.14 -34.03 -62.12
CA SER A 48 -101.35 -34.92 -63.28
C SER A 48 -101.20 -36.39 -62.91
N LYS A 49 -100.17 -36.73 -62.13
CA LYS A 49 -99.97 -38.08 -61.58
C LYS A 49 -101.14 -38.53 -60.70
N ARG A 50 -101.76 -37.60 -59.94
CA ARG A 50 -102.96 -37.85 -59.13
C ARG A 50 -104.17 -38.31 -59.95
N LEU A 51 -104.38 -37.72 -61.14
CA LEU A 51 -105.50 -38.08 -62.00
C LEU A 51 -105.28 -39.45 -62.69
N GLU A 52 -104.03 -39.75 -63.02
CA GLU A 52 -103.64 -41.00 -63.68
C GLU A 52 -103.75 -42.21 -62.74
N ALA A 53 -103.34 -42.05 -61.48
CA ALA A 53 -103.53 -43.06 -60.44
C ALA A 53 -105.03 -43.38 -60.23
N LEU A 54 -105.90 -42.37 -60.14
CA LEU A 54 -107.35 -42.56 -59.98
C LEU A 54 -108.03 -43.23 -61.18
N ARG A 55 -107.52 -43.02 -62.40
CA ARG A 55 -108.01 -43.74 -63.59
C ARG A 55 -107.59 -45.20 -63.57
N PHE A 56 -106.37 -45.48 -63.11
CA PHE A 56 -105.86 -46.84 -63.02
C PHE A 56 -106.60 -47.66 -61.96
N THR A 57 -106.89 -47.06 -60.79
CA THR A 57 -107.67 -47.72 -59.72
C THR A 57 -109.09 -48.05 -60.17
N ARG A 58 -109.78 -47.14 -60.86
CA ARG A 58 -111.14 -47.40 -61.37
C ARG A 58 -111.17 -48.46 -62.48
N LYS A 59 -110.09 -48.60 -63.23
CA LYS A 59 -109.94 -49.67 -64.24
C LYS A 59 -109.75 -51.03 -63.56
N LEU A 60 -108.95 -51.08 -62.50
CA LEU A 60 -108.75 -52.28 -61.68
C LEU A 60 -110.04 -52.69 -60.94
N GLU A 61 -110.83 -51.75 -60.43
CA GLU A 61 -112.15 -52.07 -59.84
C GLU A 61 -113.10 -52.70 -60.85
N ASN A 62 -113.17 -52.16 -62.07
CA ASN A 62 -114.01 -52.73 -63.13
C ASN A 62 -113.53 -54.13 -63.55
N GLU A 63 -112.21 -54.36 -63.62
CA GLU A 63 -111.63 -55.69 -63.92
C GLU A 63 -111.85 -56.68 -62.77
N ALA A 64 -111.82 -56.23 -61.52
CA ALA A 64 -112.12 -57.04 -60.35
C ALA A 64 -113.60 -57.45 -60.32
N CYS A 65 -114.54 -56.53 -60.55
CA CYS A 65 -115.97 -56.86 -60.62
C CYS A 65 -116.29 -57.82 -61.79
N ALA A 66 -115.66 -57.63 -62.96
CA ALA A 66 -115.81 -58.55 -64.09
C ALA A 66 -115.24 -59.95 -63.82
N SER A 67 -114.15 -60.03 -63.04
CA SER A 67 -113.58 -61.30 -62.60
C SER A 67 -114.47 -61.99 -61.57
N ILE A 68 -115.12 -61.24 -60.68
CA ILE A 68 -116.01 -61.77 -59.64
C ILE A 68 -117.30 -62.33 -60.25
N ASP A 69 -117.88 -61.69 -61.28
CA ASP A 69 -119.03 -62.25 -62.01
C ASP A 69 -118.66 -63.52 -62.81
N GLY A 70 -117.41 -63.63 -63.28
CA GLY A 70 -116.89 -64.84 -63.93
C GLY A 70 -116.65 -66.03 -62.99
N ILE A 71 -116.39 -65.75 -61.70
CA ILE A 71 -116.09 -66.77 -60.67
C ILE A 71 -117.37 -67.43 -60.11
N ILE A 72 -118.57 -66.88 -60.38
CA ILE A 72 -119.84 -67.48 -59.94
C ILE A 72 -120.22 -68.75 -60.74
N GLN A 73 -119.52 -69.09 -61.84
CA GLN A 73 -120.00 -70.15 -62.74
C GLN A 73 -119.12 -71.36 -63.01
N ASN A 74 -117.87 -71.52 -62.55
CA ASN A 74 -117.13 -72.75 -62.84
C ASN A 74 -116.28 -73.29 -61.68
N VAL A 75 -116.50 -74.59 -61.44
CA VAL A 75 -116.08 -75.45 -60.34
C VAL A 75 -114.82 -76.22 -60.78
N GLU A 76 -113.61 -75.84 -60.31
CA GLU A 76 -112.43 -76.75 -60.28
C GLU A 76 -111.14 -76.29 -59.53
N ASP A 77 -111.16 -75.30 -58.64
CA ASP A 77 -109.92 -74.76 -58.00
C ASP A 77 -109.87 -74.82 -56.44
N ILE A 78 -110.35 -75.90 -55.81
CA ILE A 78 -110.24 -76.05 -54.34
C ILE A 78 -108.85 -76.54 -53.91
N LYS A 79 -108.05 -77.18 -54.78
CA LYS A 79 -106.71 -77.71 -54.44
C LYS A 79 -105.56 -76.68 -54.49
N ASN A 80 -105.72 -75.58 -55.22
CA ASN A 80 -104.70 -74.54 -55.34
C ASN A 80 -104.76 -73.50 -54.19
N MET A 81 -105.87 -73.46 -53.44
CA MET A 81 -106.04 -72.62 -52.24
C MET A 81 -105.35 -73.19 -50.99
N GLU A 82 -105.19 -74.52 -50.88
CA GLU A 82 -104.45 -75.15 -49.78
C GLU A 82 -102.94 -74.89 -49.84
N SER A 83 -102.34 -74.89 -51.04
CA SER A 83 -100.90 -74.63 -51.21
C SER A 83 -100.53 -73.16 -50.99
N LEU A 84 -101.38 -72.22 -51.42
CA LEU A 84 -101.25 -70.79 -51.13
C LEU A 84 -101.44 -70.48 -49.64
N TYR A 85 -102.36 -71.15 -48.95
CA TYR A 85 -102.52 -71.03 -47.50
C TYR A 85 -101.29 -71.56 -46.75
N GLY A 86 -100.67 -72.65 -47.22
CA GLY A 86 -99.40 -73.16 -46.70
C GLY A 86 -98.24 -72.17 -46.88
N VAL A 87 -98.11 -71.55 -48.05
CA VAL A 87 -97.08 -70.51 -48.29
C VAL A 87 -97.34 -69.28 -47.43
N PHE A 88 -98.59 -68.84 -47.29
CA PHE A 88 -98.95 -67.71 -46.43
C PHE A 88 -98.65 -67.97 -44.95
N GLN A 89 -98.90 -69.20 -44.45
CA GLN A 89 -98.47 -69.61 -43.11
C GLN A 89 -96.95 -69.55 -42.95
N THR A 90 -96.17 -70.05 -43.91
CA THR A 90 -94.69 -69.98 -43.84
C THR A 90 -94.16 -68.55 -43.89
N VAL A 91 -94.78 -67.66 -44.67
CA VAL A 91 -94.40 -66.24 -44.72
C VAL A 91 -94.75 -65.55 -43.40
N ASN A 92 -95.92 -65.81 -42.81
CA ASN A 92 -96.26 -65.28 -41.49
C ASN A 92 -95.33 -65.80 -40.39
N GLU A 93 -94.89 -67.06 -40.45
CA GLU A 93 -93.87 -67.59 -39.55
C GLU A 93 -92.51 -66.89 -39.74
N ILE A 94 -92.12 -66.58 -40.98
CA ILE A 94 -90.90 -65.82 -41.28
C ILE A 94 -91.03 -64.36 -40.82
N GLU A 95 -92.18 -63.73 -41.01
CA GLU A 95 -92.49 -62.37 -40.56
C GLU A 95 -92.43 -62.28 -39.03
N ASN A 96 -93.02 -63.25 -38.33
CA ASN A 96 -92.94 -63.37 -36.87
C ASN A 96 -91.50 -63.59 -36.41
N LYS A 97 -90.74 -64.48 -37.07
CA LYS A 97 -89.30 -64.67 -36.79
C LYS A 97 -88.47 -63.42 -37.08
N ARG A 98 -88.83 -62.63 -38.10
CA ARG A 98 -88.18 -61.36 -38.42
C ARG A 98 -88.44 -60.33 -37.32
N GLN A 99 -89.68 -60.22 -36.84
CA GLN A 99 -90.04 -59.34 -35.72
C GLN A 99 -89.38 -59.79 -34.41
N GLU A 100 -89.26 -61.08 -34.18
CA GLU A 100 -88.53 -61.64 -33.03
C GLU A 100 -87.02 -61.35 -33.16
N LEU A 101 -86.43 -61.53 -34.34
CA LEU A 101 -85.04 -61.19 -34.61
C LEU A 101 -84.76 -59.69 -34.47
N THR A 102 -85.64 -58.80 -34.93
CA THR A 102 -85.45 -57.36 -34.74
C THR A 102 -85.54 -56.96 -33.27
N LYS A 103 -86.46 -57.54 -32.50
CA LYS A 103 -86.48 -57.34 -31.03
C LYS A 103 -85.19 -57.84 -30.37
N ILE A 104 -84.72 -59.03 -30.73
CA ILE A 104 -83.45 -59.57 -30.22
C ILE A 104 -82.28 -58.67 -30.61
N PHE A 105 -82.25 -58.13 -31.84
CA PHE A 105 -81.21 -57.20 -32.28
C PHE A 105 -81.25 -55.87 -31.54
N GLU A 106 -82.43 -55.32 -31.26
CA GLU A 106 -82.58 -54.12 -30.43
C GLU A 106 -82.13 -54.36 -29.00
N ASP A 107 -82.51 -55.50 -28.41
CA ASP A 107 -82.07 -55.89 -27.07
C ASP A 107 -80.57 -56.14 -27.03
N LEU A 108 -79.99 -56.79 -28.05
CA LEU A 108 -78.55 -57.01 -28.18
C LEU A 108 -77.80 -55.69 -28.37
N LYS A 109 -78.35 -54.73 -29.14
CA LYS A 109 -77.79 -53.39 -29.30
C LYS A 109 -77.82 -52.60 -27.99
N LYS A 110 -78.93 -52.65 -27.24
CA LYS A 110 -79.03 -52.04 -25.90
C LYS A 110 -78.04 -52.66 -24.93
N ASN A 111 -77.93 -54.00 -24.92
CA ASN A 111 -76.97 -54.72 -24.08
C ASN A 111 -75.52 -54.38 -24.45
N TYR A 112 -75.19 -54.33 -25.74
CA TYR A 112 -73.88 -53.92 -26.21
C TYR A 112 -73.56 -52.49 -25.77
N PHE A 113 -74.49 -51.54 -25.95
CA PHE A 113 -74.28 -50.15 -25.53
C PHE A 113 -74.06 -50.03 -24.02
N CYS A 114 -74.89 -50.71 -23.21
CA CYS A 114 -74.75 -50.77 -21.76
C CYS A 114 -73.41 -51.39 -21.33
N VAL A 115 -72.97 -52.47 -21.98
CA VAL A 115 -71.66 -53.09 -21.71
C VAL A 115 -70.53 -52.17 -22.12
N THR A 116 -70.62 -51.49 -23.28
CA THR A 116 -69.57 -50.55 -23.71
C THR A 116 -69.48 -49.34 -22.79
N GLU A 117 -70.60 -48.79 -22.33
CA GLU A 117 -70.63 -47.66 -21.40
C GLU A 117 -70.08 -48.05 -20.01
N LYS A 118 -70.44 -49.24 -19.52
CA LYS A 118 -69.85 -49.78 -18.28
C LYS A 118 -68.35 -50.06 -18.44
N THR A 119 -67.93 -50.59 -19.59
CA THR A 119 -66.52 -50.92 -19.85
C THR A 119 -65.68 -49.66 -20.04
N SER A 120 -66.19 -48.63 -20.72
CA SER A 120 -65.49 -47.35 -20.87
C SER A 120 -65.43 -46.58 -19.56
N SER A 121 -66.51 -46.56 -18.78
CA SER A 121 -66.54 -45.98 -17.43
C SER A 121 -65.54 -46.68 -16.50
N LEU A 122 -65.50 -48.02 -16.53
CA LEU A 122 -64.52 -48.80 -15.78
C LEU A 122 -63.10 -48.56 -16.28
N HIS A 123 -62.89 -48.46 -17.60
CA HIS A 123 -61.58 -48.16 -18.17
C HIS A 123 -61.07 -46.78 -17.74
N HIS A 124 -61.90 -45.74 -17.83
CA HIS A 124 -61.56 -44.40 -17.34
C HIS A 124 -61.32 -44.38 -15.83
N ALA A 125 -62.10 -45.12 -15.04
CA ALA A 125 -61.85 -45.27 -13.61
C ALA A 125 -60.52 -45.96 -13.32
N CYS A 126 -60.19 -47.04 -14.05
CA CYS A 126 -58.90 -47.72 -13.93
C CYS A 126 -57.73 -46.82 -14.36
N GLU A 127 -57.88 -46.04 -15.43
CA GLU A 127 -56.86 -45.10 -15.91
C GLU A 127 -56.63 -43.97 -14.90
N ALA A 128 -57.70 -43.40 -14.34
CA ALA A 128 -57.62 -42.42 -13.26
C ALA A 128 -56.97 -42.99 -12.01
N MET A 129 -57.33 -44.23 -11.61
CA MET A 129 -56.70 -44.92 -10.48
C MET A 129 -55.22 -45.23 -10.73
N LEU A 130 -54.86 -45.64 -11.95
CA LEU A 130 -53.47 -45.91 -12.32
C LEU A 130 -52.63 -44.62 -12.28
N SER A 131 -53.18 -43.52 -12.79
CA SER A 131 -52.56 -42.18 -12.71
C SER A 131 -52.39 -41.71 -11.26
N GLN A 132 -53.40 -41.93 -10.42
CA GLN A 132 -53.28 -41.62 -8.99
C GLN A 132 -52.24 -42.51 -8.29
N GLN A 133 -52.18 -43.80 -8.64
CA GLN A 133 -51.19 -44.72 -8.09
C GLN A 133 -49.77 -44.32 -8.49
N THR A 134 -49.54 -43.94 -9.74
CA THR A 134 -48.22 -43.48 -10.20
C THR A 134 -47.83 -42.16 -9.53
N HIS A 135 -48.78 -41.23 -9.37
CA HIS A 135 -48.56 -39.97 -8.64
C HIS A 135 -48.22 -40.22 -7.16
N LEU A 136 -48.97 -41.10 -6.48
CA LEU A 136 -48.70 -41.47 -5.09
C LEU A 136 -47.36 -42.19 -4.93
N ALA A 137 -46.99 -43.06 -5.88
CA ALA A 137 -45.70 -43.74 -5.87
C ALA A 137 -44.53 -42.76 -6.09
N ALA A 138 -44.69 -41.80 -7.01
CA ALA A 138 -43.70 -40.74 -7.22
C ALA A 138 -43.53 -39.88 -5.95
N GLY A 139 -44.64 -39.47 -5.32
CA GLY A 139 -44.61 -38.73 -4.06
C GLY A 139 -43.98 -39.53 -2.90
N ALA A 140 -44.22 -40.84 -2.83
CA ALA A 140 -43.60 -41.69 -1.82
C ALA A 140 -42.07 -41.81 -1.99
N GLU A 141 -41.58 -41.92 -3.23
CA GLU A 141 -40.13 -41.91 -3.51
C GLU A 141 -39.52 -40.52 -3.23
N GLU A 142 -40.19 -39.42 -3.56
CA GLU A 142 -39.71 -38.07 -3.23
C GLU A 142 -39.63 -37.83 -1.71
N ILE A 143 -40.63 -38.29 -0.95
CA ILE A 143 -40.58 -38.22 0.52
C ILE A 143 -39.39 -39.04 1.04
N LYS A 144 -39.15 -40.22 0.47
CA LYS A 144 -38.05 -41.12 0.89
C LYS A 144 -36.67 -40.53 0.57
N THR A 145 -36.48 -39.91 -0.60
CA THR A 145 -35.23 -39.23 -0.95
C THR A 145 -34.97 -38.03 -0.05
N ASN A 146 -36.00 -37.25 0.27
CA ASN A 146 -35.87 -36.12 1.19
C ASN A 146 -35.58 -36.58 2.62
N LEU A 147 -36.24 -37.63 3.09
CA LEU A 147 -36.07 -38.19 4.43
C LEU A 147 -34.69 -38.83 4.64
N HIS A 148 -34.05 -39.34 3.59
CA HIS A 148 -32.69 -39.88 3.63
C HIS A 148 -31.70 -38.89 4.29
N TYR A 149 -31.73 -37.61 3.90
CA TYR A 149 -30.82 -36.58 4.45
C TYR A 149 -31.03 -36.33 5.95
N TYR A 150 -32.21 -36.60 6.49
CA TYR A 150 -32.48 -36.48 7.93
C TYR A 150 -32.02 -37.71 8.71
N GLN A 151 -32.09 -38.91 8.11
CA GLN A 151 -31.67 -40.15 8.76
C GLN A 151 -30.14 -40.26 8.91
N GLN A 152 -29.37 -39.67 7.98
CA GLN A 152 -27.91 -39.79 7.98
C GLN A 152 -27.23 -39.22 9.23
N VAL A 153 -27.82 -38.24 9.94
CA VAL A 153 -27.26 -37.68 11.19
C VAL A 153 -26.95 -38.78 12.20
N GLN A 154 -27.86 -39.73 12.39
CA GLN A 154 -27.73 -40.79 13.40
C GLN A 154 -26.57 -41.73 13.05
N TRP A 155 -26.41 -42.02 11.75
CA TRP A 155 -25.29 -42.82 11.27
C TRP A 155 -23.95 -42.10 11.49
N VAL A 156 -23.86 -40.82 11.11
CA VAL A 156 -22.66 -39.99 11.30
C VAL A 156 -22.28 -39.91 12.78
N MET A 157 -23.23 -39.57 13.66
CA MET A 157 -22.98 -39.46 15.10
C MET A 157 -22.45 -40.75 15.70
N LYS A 158 -23.03 -41.90 15.34
CA LYS A 158 -22.59 -43.21 15.85
C LYS A 158 -21.19 -43.58 15.35
N LYS A 159 -20.85 -43.23 14.11
CA LYS A 159 -19.52 -43.51 13.53
C LYS A 159 -18.43 -42.63 14.15
N LEU A 160 -18.73 -41.36 14.45
CA LEU A 160 -17.79 -40.45 15.11
C LEU A 160 -17.46 -40.83 16.56
N GLN A 161 -18.33 -41.59 17.23
CA GLN A 161 -18.08 -42.10 18.59
C GLN A 161 -17.12 -43.30 18.62
N THR A 162 -16.65 -43.80 17.48
CA THR A 162 -15.73 -44.94 17.48
C THR A 162 -14.31 -44.53 17.92
N PRO A 163 -13.72 -45.20 18.92
CA PRO A 163 -12.48 -44.74 19.59
C PRO A 163 -11.19 -44.86 18.78
N LYS A 164 -11.23 -45.39 17.55
CA LYS A 164 -10.08 -45.54 16.63
C LYS A 164 -10.47 -45.23 15.19
N LEU A 165 -10.99 -44.04 14.95
CA LEU A 165 -11.30 -43.61 13.58
C LEU A 165 -10.01 -43.17 12.88
N SER A 166 -9.63 -43.88 11.81
CA SER A 166 -8.52 -43.47 10.95
C SER A 166 -8.94 -42.25 10.15
N VAL A 167 -8.34 -41.11 10.45
CA VAL A 167 -8.61 -39.82 9.80
C VAL A 167 -8.26 -39.84 8.30
N THR A 168 -7.22 -40.57 7.90
CA THR A 168 -6.84 -40.76 6.48
C THR A 168 -7.63 -41.89 5.80
N GLY A 169 -8.59 -42.50 6.50
CA GLY A 169 -9.35 -43.64 5.99
C GLY A 169 -10.54 -43.22 5.14
N THR A 170 -10.94 -44.09 4.20
CA THR A 170 -12.12 -43.90 3.33
C THR A 170 -13.41 -43.64 4.11
N LEU A 171 -13.53 -44.23 5.31
CA LEU A 171 -14.67 -44.02 6.21
C LEU A 171 -14.78 -42.58 6.72
N PHE A 172 -13.66 -41.92 7.03
CA PHE A 172 -13.68 -40.52 7.48
C PHE A 172 -14.03 -39.59 6.33
N THR A 173 -13.49 -39.83 5.13
CA THR A 173 -13.89 -39.10 3.92
C THR A 173 -15.37 -39.25 3.63
N GLN A 174 -15.93 -40.46 3.75
CA GLN A 174 -17.38 -40.71 3.60
C GLN A 174 -18.21 -39.92 4.63
N ILE A 175 -17.74 -39.81 5.88
CA ILE A 175 -18.41 -39.00 6.89
C ILE A 175 -18.40 -37.51 6.49
N LEU A 176 -17.26 -36.98 6.04
CA LEU A 176 -17.17 -35.59 5.60
C LEU A 176 -18.01 -35.29 4.36
N THR A 177 -18.03 -36.18 3.36
CA THR A 177 -18.86 -36.02 2.15
C THR A 177 -20.34 -36.07 2.50
N THR A 178 -20.76 -37.04 3.32
CA THR A 178 -22.17 -37.15 3.73
C THR A 178 -22.62 -35.94 4.53
N ILE A 179 -21.80 -35.42 5.45
CA ILE A 179 -22.08 -34.16 6.15
C ILE A 179 -22.24 -33.01 5.15
N LYS A 180 -21.30 -32.87 4.21
CA LYS A 180 -21.34 -31.77 3.22
C LYS A 180 -22.58 -31.84 2.35
N ASP A 181 -22.89 -33.00 1.78
CA ASP A 181 -24.04 -33.22 0.91
C ASP A 181 -25.35 -32.93 1.66
N CYS A 182 -25.48 -33.42 2.89
CA CYS A 182 -26.66 -33.18 3.74
C CYS A 182 -26.80 -31.69 4.11
N MET A 183 -25.71 -31.01 4.45
CA MET A 183 -25.74 -29.57 4.73
C MET A 183 -26.16 -28.77 3.49
N THR A 184 -25.60 -29.07 2.31
CA THR A 184 -25.97 -28.36 1.07
C THR A 184 -27.43 -28.55 0.69
N PHE A 185 -27.98 -29.76 0.88
CA PHE A 185 -29.40 -30.03 0.63
C PHE A 185 -30.33 -29.28 1.59
N LEU A 186 -29.98 -29.21 2.87
CA LEU A 186 -30.78 -28.51 3.87
C LEU A 186 -30.70 -26.98 3.70
N GLU A 187 -29.53 -26.45 3.33
CA GLU A 187 -29.34 -25.03 2.98
C GLU A 187 -30.15 -24.61 1.75
N SER A 188 -30.34 -25.51 0.76
CA SER A 188 -31.16 -25.22 -0.42
C SER A 188 -32.67 -25.29 -0.15
N HIS A 189 -33.10 -25.88 0.97
CA HIS A 189 -34.51 -26.01 1.36
C HIS A 189 -34.76 -25.39 2.75
N PRO A 190 -34.65 -24.05 2.90
CA PRO A 190 -34.87 -23.37 4.17
C PRO A 190 -36.35 -23.40 4.61
N ASP A 191 -37.28 -23.64 3.69
CA ASP A 191 -38.73 -23.68 3.95
C ASP A 191 -39.16 -24.92 4.76
N TYR A 192 -38.31 -25.93 4.86
CA TYR A 192 -38.61 -27.15 5.61
C TYR A 192 -38.55 -26.90 7.12
N LYS A 193 -39.63 -27.28 7.82
CA LYS A 193 -39.84 -27.01 9.26
C LYS A 193 -38.66 -27.40 10.16
N GLU A 194 -38.01 -28.53 9.90
CA GLU A 194 -36.93 -29.05 10.74
C GLU A 194 -35.53 -28.81 10.15
N SER A 195 -35.41 -28.11 9.01
CA SER A 195 -34.13 -27.91 8.32
C SER A 195 -33.08 -27.23 9.22
N SER A 196 -33.46 -26.16 9.92
CA SER A 196 -32.58 -25.43 10.84
C SER A 196 -32.03 -26.30 11.99
N ILE A 197 -32.89 -27.12 12.60
CA ILE A 197 -32.49 -28.02 13.71
C ILE A 197 -31.50 -29.08 13.23
N TYR A 198 -31.71 -29.63 12.03
CA TYR A 198 -30.81 -30.63 11.48
C TYR A 198 -29.50 -30.01 10.96
N LEU A 199 -29.53 -28.78 10.44
CA LEU A 199 -28.32 -28.02 10.15
C LEU A 199 -27.45 -27.82 11.41
N GLU A 200 -28.05 -27.46 12.54
CA GLU A 200 -27.32 -27.37 13.81
C GLU A 200 -26.73 -28.72 14.25
N LYS A 201 -27.50 -29.82 14.12
CA LYS A 201 -27.00 -31.17 14.43
C LYS A 201 -25.83 -31.58 13.53
N TYR A 202 -25.91 -31.29 12.23
CA TYR A 202 -24.80 -31.53 11.30
C TYR A 202 -23.59 -30.63 11.60
N GLY A 203 -23.81 -29.38 11.99
CA GLY A 203 -22.75 -28.50 12.50
C GLY A 203 -22.05 -29.07 13.73
N GLN A 204 -22.79 -29.65 14.68
CA GLN A 204 -22.20 -30.36 15.82
C GLN A 204 -21.41 -31.60 15.39
N CYS A 205 -21.91 -32.38 14.44
CA CYS A 205 -21.18 -33.51 13.86
C CYS A 205 -19.88 -33.05 13.18
N LEU A 206 -19.92 -31.93 12.47
CA LEU A 206 -18.76 -31.34 11.82
C LEU A 206 -17.71 -30.89 12.83
N SER A 207 -18.11 -30.13 13.86
CA SER A 207 -17.21 -29.70 14.95
C SER A 207 -16.56 -30.88 15.68
N LYS A 208 -17.34 -31.96 15.95
CA LYS A 208 -16.79 -33.22 16.50
C LYS A 208 -15.80 -33.88 15.54
N SER A 209 -16.09 -33.89 14.24
CA SER A 209 -15.19 -34.44 13.21
C SER A 209 -13.87 -33.68 13.16
N PHE A 210 -13.92 -32.34 13.22
CA PHE A 210 -12.74 -31.48 13.31
C PHE A 210 -11.97 -31.69 14.61
N THR A 211 -12.65 -31.91 15.74
CA THR A 211 -11.98 -32.23 17.00
C THR A 211 -11.20 -33.56 16.91
N VAL A 212 -11.80 -34.60 16.33
CA VAL A 212 -11.13 -35.89 16.11
C VAL A 212 -9.93 -35.75 15.17
N LEU A 213 -10.09 -34.98 14.08
CA LEU A 213 -9.01 -34.64 13.15
C LEU A 213 -7.86 -33.94 13.89
N LYS A 214 -8.15 -32.88 14.65
CA LYS A 214 -7.17 -32.11 15.45
C LYS A 214 -6.39 -33.02 16.41
N MET A 215 -7.08 -33.85 17.19
CA MET A 215 -6.43 -34.77 18.14
C MET A 215 -5.51 -35.79 17.44
N SER A 216 -5.91 -36.29 16.27
CA SER A 216 -5.07 -37.21 15.48
C SER A 216 -3.81 -36.50 14.98
N LEU A 217 -3.96 -35.30 14.42
CA LEU A 217 -2.85 -34.50 13.89
C LEU A 217 -1.84 -34.14 15.00
N PHE A 218 -2.33 -33.74 16.18
CA PHE A 218 -1.48 -33.45 17.34
C PHE A 218 -0.69 -34.69 17.77
N SER A 219 -1.34 -35.85 17.82
CA SER A 219 -0.67 -37.13 18.09
C SER A 219 0.41 -37.43 17.04
N ASP A 220 0.17 -37.11 15.77
CA ASP A 220 1.14 -37.38 14.70
C ASP A 220 2.33 -36.40 14.74
N PHE A 221 2.12 -35.14 15.14
CA PHE A 221 3.21 -34.22 15.47
C PHE A 221 4.03 -34.71 16.67
N GLU A 222 3.40 -35.21 17.74
CA GLU A 222 4.16 -35.75 18.87
C GLU A 222 4.92 -37.04 18.56
N LYS A 223 4.38 -37.90 17.70
CA LYS A 223 5.16 -39.03 17.18
C LYS A 223 6.37 -38.55 16.37
N ALA A 224 6.22 -37.48 15.59
CA ALA A 224 7.34 -36.90 14.84
C ALA A 224 8.42 -36.35 15.78
N LYS A 225 8.03 -35.60 16.82
CA LYS A 225 8.94 -35.12 17.87
C LYS A 225 9.68 -36.27 18.56
N ASN A 226 8.96 -37.28 19.01
CA ASN A 226 9.56 -38.44 19.67
C ASN A 226 10.55 -39.18 18.76
N SER A 227 10.25 -39.30 17.46
CA SER A 227 11.16 -39.91 16.48
C SER A 227 12.49 -39.14 16.35
N VAL A 228 12.46 -37.81 16.50
CA VAL A 228 13.66 -36.96 16.51
C VAL A 228 14.43 -37.12 17.82
N ILE A 229 13.73 -37.12 18.95
CA ILE A 229 14.34 -37.26 20.29
C ILE A 229 15.00 -38.64 20.46
N GLU A 230 14.35 -39.71 20.01
CA GLU A 230 14.89 -41.08 20.04
C GLU A 230 16.21 -41.15 19.28
N LYS A 231 16.24 -40.66 18.03
CA LYS A 231 17.48 -40.62 17.24
C LYS A 231 18.55 -39.68 17.79
N LYS A 232 18.16 -38.61 18.49
CA LYS A 232 19.10 -37.74 19.21
C LYS A 232 19.78 -38.51 20.34
N ASN A 233 19.02 -39.32 21.09
CA ASN A 233 19.50 -40.08 22.25
C ASN A 233 20.27 -41.36 21.89
N GLU A 234 20.04 -41.94 20.70
CA GLU A 234 20.78 -43.09 20.20
C GLU A 234 22.26 -42.79 19.88
N ASN A 235 22.63 -41.50 19.77
CA ASN A 235 24.00 -41.10 19.48
C ASN A 235 24.87 -41.02 20.75
N PRO A 236 26.05 -41.68 20.79
CA PRO A 236 26.90 -41.78 21.99
C PRO A 236 27.65 -40.50 22.36
N LYS A 237 27.46 -39.40 21.61
CA LYS A 237 28.08 -38.11 21.85
C LYS A 237 27.00 -37.11 22.26
N ASN A 238 26.78 -36.96 23.56
CA ASN A 238 25.81 -36.03 24.14
C ASN A 238 26.16 -34.54 23.91
N ASP A 239 27.27 -34.23 23.25
CA ASP A 239 27.70 -32.87 22.95
C ASP A 239 27.10 -32.40 21.62
N LEU A 240 26.14 -31.46 21.69
CA LEU A 240 25.52 -30.79 20.54
C LEU A 240 26.55 -30.12 19.60
N SER A 241 27.75 -29.81 20.09
CA SER A 241 28.82 -29.10 19.38
C SER A 241 29.61 -29.97 18.39
N GLN A 242 29.38 -31.29 18.33
CA GLN A 242 30.07 -32.20 17.41
C GLN A 242 29.21 -32.72 16.26
N PHE A 243 27.93 -32.36 16.20
CA PHE A 243 27.12 -32.71 15.04
C PHE A 243 27.56 -31.89 13.83
N THR A 244 27.81 -32.57 12.72
CA THR A 244 28.02 -31.88 11.44
C THR A 244 26.72 -31.19 11.01
N GLU A 245 26.81 -30.09 10.25
CA GLU A 245 25.62 -29.37 9.78
C GLU A 245 24.64 -30.28 9.01
N GLU A 246 25.16 -31.29 8.31
CA GLU A 246 24.38 -32.28 7.55
C GLU A 246 23.65 -33.27 8.47
N GLU A 247 24.25 -33.68 9.59
CA GLU A 247 23.61 -34.55 10.59
C GLU A 247 22.49 -33.80 11.33
N ILE A 248 22.70 -32.52 11.68
CA ILE A 248 21.65 -31.67 12.27
C ILE A 248 20.49 -31.52 11.29
N PHE A 249 20.79 -31.27 10.01
CA PHE A 249 19.76 -31.10 8.99
C PHE A 249 18.95 -32.40 8.77
N THR A 250 19.63 -33.54 8.63
CA THR A 250 18.96 -34.83 8.43
C THR A 250 18.11 -35.23 9.65
N LEU A 251 18.57 -34.94 10.86
CA LEU A 251 17.84 -35.19 12.09
C LEU A 251 16.60 -34.28 12.22
N LEU A 252 16.75 -32.97 12.03
CA LEU A 252 15.67 -32.00 12.27
C LEU A 252 14.63 -31.93 11.15
N TYR A 253 15.06 -32.04 9.89
CA TYR A 253 14.20 -31.86 8.71
C TYR A 253 13.87 -33.21 8.06
N GLY A 254 14.87 -34.08 7.91
CA GLY A 254 14.67 -35.39 7.30
C GLY A 254 13.75 -36.29 8.13
N VAL A 255 14.13 -36.56 9.39
CA VAL A 255 13.37 -37.47 10.27
C VAL A 255 11.97 -36.94 10.57
N PHE A 256 11.86 -35.64 10.86
CA PHE A 256 10.58 -35.00 11.14
C PHE A 256 9.67 -34.98 9.89
N GLY A 257 10.24 -34.64 8.72
CA GLY A 257 9.53 -34.54 7.44
C GLY A 257 8.90 -35.85 6.95
N VAL A 258 9.39 -37.03 7.38
CA VAL A 258 8.75 -38.33 7.05
C VAL A 258 7.27 -38.37 7.47
N LYS A 259 6.89 -37.64 8.52
CA LYS A 259 5.51 -37.58 9.01
C LYS A 259 4.65 -36.50 8.34
N ALA A 260 5.18 -35.75 7.37
CA ALA A 260 4.45 -34.71 6.66
C ALA A 260 3.34 -35.27 5.77
N PHE A 261 3.61 -36.35 5.03
CA PHE A 261 2.67 -36.89 4.04
C PHE A 261 1.29 -37.29 4.62
N PRO A 262 1.18 -38.02 5.74
CA PRO A 262 -0.12 -38.31 6.36
C PRO A 262 -0.89 -37.06 6.78
N VAL A 263 -0.18 -36.04 7.30
CA VAL A 263 -0.76 -34.79 7.79
C VAL A 263 -1.30 -33.95 6.63
N ILE A 264 -0.50 -33.71 5.60
CA ILE A 264 -0.94 -32.94 4.44
C ILE A 264 -2.08 -33.66 3.71
N ASN A 265 -2.04 -34.99 3.61
CA ASN A 265 -3.14 -35.75 3.00
C ASN A 265 -4.45 -35.55 3.78
N ALA A 266 -4.42 -35.56 5.12
CA ALA A 266 -5.60 -35.26 5.93
C ALA A 266 -6.14 -33.84 5.65
N PHE A 267 -5.26 -32.83 5.60
CA PHE A 267 -5.65 -31.47 5.20
C PHE A 267 -6.22 -31.42 3.78
N THR A 268 -5.62 -32.09 2.79
CA THR A 268 -6.13 -32.06 1.39
C THR A 268 -7.51 -32.69 1.26
N ILE A 269 -7.83 -33.71 2.07
CA ILE A 269 -9.14 -34.34 2.07
C ILE A 269 -10.17 -33.39 2.67
N THR A 270 -9.87 -32.73 3.78
CA THR A 270 -10.80 -31.83 4.46
C THR A 270 -10.98 -30.50 3.72
N ASP A 271 -9.89 -29.95 3.17
CA ASP A 271 -9.87 -28.70 2.42
C ASP A 271 -10.84 -28.75 1.24
N LYS A 272 -10.84 -29.85 0.47
CA LYS A 272 -11.76 -30.06 -0.68
C LYS A 272 -13.24 -29.79 -0.38
N TYR A 273 -13.68 -29.98 0.86
CA TYR A 273 -15.08 -29.81 1.25
C TYR A 273 -15.33 -28.55 2.08
N PHE A 274 -14.34 -28.07 2.85
CA PHE A 274 -14.55 -27.08 3.92
C PHE A 274 -13.54 -25.90 3.92
N SER A 275 -12.81 -25.60 2.84
CA SER A 275 -11.81 -24.50 2.80
C SER A 275 -12.28 -23.15 3.39
N ASN A 276 -13.54 -22.78 3.14
CA ASN A 276 -14.10 -21.49 3.57
C ASN A 276 -14.82 -21.56 4.93
N HIS A 277 -14.85 -22.72 5.59
CA HIS A 277 -15.54 -22.87 6.86
C HIS A 277 -14.69 -22.33 8.02
N PRO A 278 -15.23 -21.47 8.91
CA PRO A 278 -14.45 -20.81 9.97
C PRO A 278 -13.82 -21.82 10.95
N ASP A 279 -14.55 -22.86 11.36
CA ASP A 279 -14.02 -23.89 12.28
C ASP A 279 -12.83 -24.67 11.69
N TYR A 280 -12.80 -24.83 10.35
CA TYR A 280 -11.68 -25.48 9.66
C TYR A 280 -10.46 -24.57 9.62
N GLN A 281 -10.65 -23.28 9.33
CA GLN A 281 -9.59 -22.27 9.38
C GLN A 281 -8.97 -22.18 10.78
N MET A 282 -9.80 -22.17 11.85
CA MET A 282 -9.32 -22.21 13.23
C MET A 282 -8.56 -23.50 13.56
N LEU A 283 -9.02 -24.65 13.07
CA LEU A 283 -8.32 -25.92 13.24
C LEU A 283 -6.90 -25.87 12.64
N ILE A 284 -6.74 -25.29 11.44
CA ILE A 284 -5.42 -25.13 10.82
C ILE A 284 -4.52 -24.26 11.68
N ILE A 285 -5.02 -23.12 12.17
CA ILE A 285 -4.26 -22.21 13.04
C ILE A 285 -3.82 -22.93 14.33
N ASP A 286 -4.72 -23.69 14.96
CA ASP A 286 -4.39 -24.45 16.17
C ASP A 286 -3.32 -25.52 15.88
N CYS A 287 -3.40 -26.20 14.73
CA CYS A 287 -2.37 -27.14 14.30
C CYS A 287 -1.04 -26.46 14.00
N LEU A 288 -1.06 -25.26 13.43
CA LEU A 288 0.16 -24.47 13.20
C LEU A 288 0.80 -24.05 14.53
N LYS A 289 0.00 -23.60 15.51
CA LYS A 289 0.48 -23.23 16.85
C LYS A 289 1.15 -24.41 17.55
N GLU A 290 0.53 -25.60 17.51
CA GLU A 290 1.11 -26.83 18.07
C GLU A 290 2.40 -27.24 17.33
N TYR A 291 2.38 -27.23 15.99
CA TYR A 291 3.55 -27.52 15.16
C TYR A 291 4.72 -26.59 15.53
N VAL A 292 4.48 -25.28 15.57
CA VAL A 292 5.49 -24.27 15.92
C VAL A 292 6.03 -24.49 17.33
N SER A 293 5.17 -24.81 18.31
CA SER A 293 5.59 -25.11 19.68
C SER A 293 6.57 -26.28 19.73
N ILE A 294 6.23 -27.39 19.06
CA ILE A 294 7.08 -28.58 18.98
C ILE A 294 8.40 -28.26 18.27
N ARG A 295 8.36 -27.50 17.18
CA ARG A 295 9.57 -27.10 16.44
C ARG A 295 10.48 -26.20 17.28
N TRP A 296 9.91 -25.25 17.99
CA TRP A 296 10.67 -24.37 18.90
C TRP A 296 11.43 -25.18 19.96
N GLU A 297 10.78 -26.15 20.60
CA GLU A 297 11.41 -27.02 21.59
C GLU A 297 12.60 -27.83 21.02
N LEU A 298 12.52 -28.27 19.76
CA LEU A 298 13.58 -29.06 19.13
C LEU A 298 14.77 -28.20 18.69
N ILE A 299 14.52 -26.95 18.29
CA ILE A 299 15.50 -26.10 17.60
C ILE A 299 16.19 -25.12 18.55
N SER A 300 15.49 -24.61 19.57
CA SER A 300 15.97 -23.52 20.42
C SER A 300 17.33 -23.82 21.06
N ASP A 301 17.51 -25.03 21.63
CA ASP A 301 18.77 -25.46 22.25
C ASP A 301 19.93 -25.57 21.25
N ILE A 302 19.62 -25.92 19.99
CA ILE A 302 20.62 -26.06 18.93
C ILE A 302 21.07 -24.68 18.45
N ILE A 303 20.13 -23.75 18.26
CA ILE A 303 20.45 -22.38 17.83
C ILE A 303 21.24 -21.64 18.91
N THR A 304 20.83 -21.75 20.17
CA THR A 304 21.55 -21.14 21.30
C THR A 304 22.98 -21.66 21.40
N ALA A 305 23.19 -22.98 21.39
CA ALA A 305 24.53 -23.57 21.44
C ALA A 305 25.41 -23.15 20.25
N THR A 306 24.87 -23.17 19.03
CA THR A 306 25.63 -22.80 17.82
C THR A 306 25.98 -21.32 17.78
N ILE A 307 25.09 -20.42 18.21
CA ILE A 307 25.39 -18.98 18.29
C ILE A 307 26.44 -18.69 19.37
N GLU A 308 26.36 -19.36 20.53
CA GLU A 308 27.38 -19.23 21.58
C GLU A 308 28.76 -19.70 21.11
N ASP A 309 28.82 -20.81 20.38
CA ASP A 309 30.09 -21.33 19.84
C ASP A 309 30.64 -20.40 18.74
N LEU A 310 29.80 -19.88 17.85
CA LEU A 310 30.19 -18.86 16.88
C LEU A 310 30.73 -17.58 17.56
N LEU A 311 30.18 -17.22 18.71
CA LEU A 311 30.62 -16.06 19.49
C LEU A 311 32.00 -16.32 20.10
N LYS A 312 32.24 -17.52 20.65
CA LYS A 312 33.54 -17.94 21.18
C LYS A 312 34.63 -18.00 20.10
N GLU A 313 34.30 -18.44 18.89
CA GLU A 313 35.27 -18.54 17.79
C GLU A 313 35.71 -17.17 17.24
N ASN A 314 34.84 -16.16 17.29
CA ASN A 314 35.02 -14.88 16.60
C ASN A 314 35.19 -13.69 17.55
N VAL A 315 35.91 -13.87 18.67
CA VAL A 315 36.13 -12.82 19.70
C VAL A 315 36.71 -11.53 19.13
N ASN A 316 37.60 -11.62 18.13
CA ASN A 316 38.29 -10.47 17.54
C ASN A 316 37.54 -9.88 16.32
N GLY A 317 36.46 -10.50 15.88
CA GLY A 317 35.78 -10.19 14.62
C GLY A 317 34.27 -10.07 14.77
N THR A 318 33.78 -9.11 15.56
CA THR A 318 32.33 -8.88 15.81
C THR A 318 31.51 -8.77 14.52
N CYS A 319 32.06 -8.12 13.48
CA CYS A 319 31.42 -8.01 12.17
C CYS A 319 31.34 -9.37 11.43
N VAL A 320 32.36 -10.21 11.57
CA VAL A 320 32.41 -11.56 10.94
C VAL A 320 31.44 -12.49 11.65
N PHE A 321 31.41 -12.45 12.98
CA PHE A 321 30.42 -13.13 13.81
C PHE A 321 29.01 -12.81 13.33
N LEU A 322 28.64 -11.52 13.28
CA LEU A 322 27.31 -11.09 12.89
C LEU A 322 26.93 -11.58 11.48
N LYS A 323 27.87 -11.51 10.51
CA LYS A 323 27.63 -12.02 9.15
C LYS A 323 27.37 -13.52 9.12
N LYS A 324 28.15 -14.31 9.86
CA LYS A 324 27.95 -15.77 9.95
C LYS A 324 26.63 -16.09 10.64
N ALA A 325 26.36 -15.48 11.80
CA ALA A 325 25.15 -15.72 12.57
C ALA A 325 23.88 -15.33 11.81
N CYS A 326 23.83 -14.16 11.17
CA CYS A 326 22.68 -13.76 10.35
C CYS A 326 22.47 -14.67 9.14
N SER A 327 23.55 -15.15 8.49
CA SER A 327 23.45 -16.09 7.36
C SER A 327 22.92 -17.46 7.82
N PHE A 328 23.38 -17.93 8.97
CA PHE A 328 22.94 -19.16 9.60
C PHE A 328 21.45 -19.10 9.98
N LEU A 329 21.01 -18.02 10.64
CA LEU A 329 19.60 -17.82 10.98
C LEU A 329 18.70 -17.76 9.75
N LEU A 330 19.10 -17.02 8.71
CA LEU A 330 18.32 -16.95 7.47
C LEU A 330 18.17 -18.33 6.82
N ARG A 331 19.22 -19.16 6.84
CA ARG A 331 19.13 -20.55 6.35
C ARG A 331 18.11 -21.35 7.14
N ILE A 332 18.14 -21.27 8.48
CA ILE A 332 17.17 -21.97 9.34
C ILE A 332 15.75 -21.47 9.07
N CYS A 333 15.53 -20.17 8.98
CA CYS A 333 14.20 -19.63 8.66
C CYS A 333 13.69 -20.13 7.30
N ASP A 334 14.56 -20.20 6.29
CA ASP A 334 14.22 -20.74 4.96
C ASP A 334 13.92 -22.26 5.03
N ASP A 335 14.68 -23.03 5.80
CA ASP A 335 14.50 -24.47 5.98
C ASP A 335 13.22 -24.79 6.77
N GLU A 336 12.91 -24.04 7.83
CA GLU A 336 11.65 -24.17 8.57
C GLU A 336 10.43 -23.80 7.72
N PHE A 337 10.56 -22.77 6.87
CA PHE A 337 9.49 -22.40 5.96
C PHE A 337 9.25 -23.47 4.89
N ARG A 338 10.32 -24.12 4.39
CA ARG A 338 10.20 -25.27 3.48
C ARG A 338 9.51 -26.44 4.17
N LEU A 339 9.92 -26.78 5.39
CA LEU A 339 9.30 -27.87 6.15
C LEU A 339 7.81 -27.57 6.40
N MET A 340 7.46 -26.36 6.82
CA MET A 340 6.06 -25.97 7.02
C MET A 340 5.23 -26.16 5.73
N LYS A 341 5.77 -25.83 4.56
CA LYS A 341 5.12 -26.04 3.26
C LYS A 341 4.88 -27.51 2.92
N GLU A 342 5.65 -28.44 3.50
CA GLU A 342 5.41 -29.89 3.34
C GLU A 342 4.24 -30.38 4.18
N PHE A 343 3.93 -29.72 5.30
CA PHE A 343 2.85 -30.10 6.21
C PHE A 343 1.52 -29.39 5.92
N PHE A 344 1.57 -28.13 5.48
CA PHE A 344 0.38 -27.28 5.34
C PHE A 344 0.12 -26.86 3.89
N ILE A 345 -1.17 -26.76 3.55
CA ILE A 345 -1.61 -26.22 2.26
C ILE A 345 -1.68 -24.71 2.39
N LEU A 346 -0.82 -24.00 1.64
CA LEU A 346 -0.88 -22.54 1.60
C LEU A 346 -2.09 -22.10 0.76
N PRO A 347 -3.01 -21.33 1.34
CA PRO A 347 -4.13 -20.79 0.60
C PRO A 347 -3.64 -19.75 -0.42
N LYS A 348 -4.21 -19.80 -1.63
CA LYS A 348 -3.84 -18.92 -2.73
C LYS A 348 -4.72 -17.66 -2.70
N ASN A 349 -4.09 -16.49 -2.81
CA ASN A 349 -4.82 -15.27 -3.08
C ASN A 349 -5.38 -15.35 -4.51
N ASN A 350 -6.64 -15.73 -4.64
CA ASN A 350 -7.38 -15.59 -5.89
C ASN A 350 -7.72 -14.11 -6.09
N VAL A 351 -6.71 -13.29 -6.35
CA VAL A 351 -6.94 -11.99 -6.98
C VAL A 351 -7.31 -12.31 -8.42
N GLU A 352 -8.60 -12.47 -8.70
CA GLU A 352 -9.06 -12.31 -10.07
C GLU A 352 -8.56 -10.94 -10.55
N PRO A 353 -7.73 -10.87 -11.60
CA PRO A 353 -7.33 -9.58 -12.13
C PRO A 353 -8.60 -8.92 -12.64
N THR A 354 -9.13 -7.96 -11.88
CA THR A 354 -10.23 -7.11 -12.32
C THR A 354 -9.82 -6.55 -13.66
N SER A 355 -10.47 -7.03 -14.72
CA SER A 355 -10.34 -6.52 -16.07
C SER A 355 -10.60 -5.02 -16.01
N ILE A 356 -9.56 -4.23 -16.17
CA ILE A 356 -9.62 -2.79 -16.37
C ILE A 356 -10.53 -2.57 -17.58
N PRO A 357 -11.71 -1.91 -17.46
CA PRO A 357 -12.46 -1.50 -18.63
C PRO A 357 -11.64 -0.39 -19.29
N ARG A 358 -10.98 -0.73 -20.40
CA ARG A 358 -10.37 0.26 -21.29
C ARG A 358 -11.50 1.11 -21.88
N GLY A 359 -11.44 2.41 -21.59
CA GLY A 359 -11.90 3.46 -22.48
C GLY A 359 -13.33 3.95 -22.29
N SER A 360 -13.50 5.03 -21.54
CA SER A 360 -14.18 6.20 -22.11
C SER A 360 -13.60 7.46 -21.50
N SER A 361 -12.79 8.12 -22.31
CA SER A 361 -12.19 9.43 -22.11
C SER A 361 -13.26 10.49 -21.89
N ARG A 362 -13.32 11.03 -20.66
CA ARG A 362 -13.76 12.40 -20.35
C ARG A 362 -13.20 12.79 -18.98
N CYS A 363 -11.93 13.20 -18.96
CA CYS A 363 -11.36 13.93 -17.84
C CYS A 363 -11.98 15.34 -17.83
N SER A 364 -12.75 15.67 -16.82
CA SER A 364 -12.91 17.05 -16.36
C SER A 364 -11.99 17.26 -15.17
N VAL A 365 -11.02 18.14 -15.37
CA VAL A 365 -10.11 18.66 -14.35
C VAL A 365 -10.95 19.27 -13.23
N THR A 366 -10.91 18.69 -12.03
CA THR A 366 -11.34 19.39 -10.82
C THR A 366 -10.15 19.54 -9.89
N SER A 367 -9.79 20.81 -9.72
CA SER A 367 -8.80 21.38 -8.83
C SER A 367 -8.97 20.88 -7.39
N TYR A 368 -7.95 20.18 -6.87
CA TYR A 368 -7.79 19.97 -5.44
C TYR A 368 -7.11 21.19 -4.82
N ASN A 369 -7.91 22.22 -4.55
CA ASN A 369 -7.60 23.22 -3.54
C ASN A 369 -8.93 23.76 -2.98
N SER A 370 -9.54 22.99 -2.09
CA SER A 370 -10.56 23.52 -1.19
C SER A 370 -10.65 22.66 0.06
N SER A 371 -10.18 23.22 1.17
CA SER A 371 -10.30 22.69 2.52
C SER A 371 -11.75 22.75 3.00
N ARG A 372 -12.65 21.95 2.44
CA ARG A 372 -14.01 21.77 2.95
C ARG A 372 -14.54 20.37 2.65
N SER A 373 -14.99 19.70 3.72
CA SER A 373 -15.69 18.41 3.76
C SER A 373 -14.83 17.14 3.91
N ARG A 374 -14.30 16.92 5.13
CA ARG A 374 -13.93 15.59 5.65
C ARG A 374 -14.96 15.02 6.64
N VAL A 375 -16.17 15.57 6.68
CA VAL A 375 -17.13 15.29 7.76
C VAL A 375 -18.29 14.37 7.33
N LEU A 376 -18.43 14.04 6.04
CA LEU A 376 -19.55 13.20 5.56
C LEU A 376 -19.17 11.81 5.03
N GLN A 377 -17.93 11.34 5.28
CA GLN A 377 -17.47 9.99 4.87
C GLN A 377 -17.39 8.98 6.02
N ARG A 378 -18.14 9.18 7.11
CA ARG A 378 -18.22 8.25 8.25
C ARG A 378 -19.66 7.84 8.56
N ALA A 379 -20.34 7.14 7.64
CA ALA A 379 -21.58 6.43 7.98
C ALA A 379 -22.03 5.45 6.88
N THR A 380 -21.22 4.45 6.52
CA THR A 380 -21.73 3.17 5.98
C THR A 380 -20.68 2.07 6.25
N PRO A 381 -20.97 1.04 7.06
CA PRO A 381 -20.11 -0.13 7.13
C PRO A 381 -20.43 -1.00 5.90
N VAL A 382 -19.56 -0.97 4.90
CA VAL A 382 -19.58 -1.99 3.84
C VAL A 382 -19.01 -3.26 4.45
N VAL A 383 -19.88 -4.21 4.80
CA VAL A 383 -19.47 -5.56 5.25
C VAL A 383 -18.94 -6.31 4.03
N ASN A 384 -17.63 -6.31 3.89
CA ASN A 384 -16.91 -6.96 2.81
C ASN A 384 -16.77 -8.46 3.14
N LYS A 385 -17.35 -9.35 2.33
CA LYS A 385 -17.22 -10.82 2.48
C LYS A 385 -15.76 -11.32 2.36
N ASN A 386 -14.84 -10.47 1.88
CA ASN A 386 -13.41 -10.74 1.78
C ASN A 386 -12.64 -10.62 3.11
N ASN A 387 -13.30 -10.24 4.22
CA ASN A 387 -12.61 -10.06 5.50
C ASN A 387 -12.18 -11.38 6.16
N GLN A 388 -12.99 -12.46 6.13
CA GLN A 388 -12.70 -13.68 6.90
C GLN A 388 -11.46 -14.43 6.38
N GLN A 389 -11.34 -14.62 5.07
CA GLN A 389 -10.16 -15.26 4.48
C GLN A 389 -8.89 -14.43 4.70
N THR A 390 -8.98 -13.10 4.63
CA THR A 390 -7.86 -12.20 4.92
C THR A 390 -7.44 -12.25 6.39
N ILE A 391 -8.40 -12.35 7.32
CA ILE A 391 -8.12 -12.51 8.75
C ILE A 391 -7.39 -13.83 9.00
N PHE A 392 -7.85 -14.93 8.40
CA PHE A 392 -7.18 -16.22 8.47
C PHE A 392 -5.74 -16.16 7.94
N MET A 393 -5.49 -15.53 6.78
CA MET A 393 -4.13 -15.35 6.25
C MET A 393 -3.23 -14.60 7.22
N ASN A 394 -3.74 -13.49 7.78
CA ASN A 394 -2.96 -12.66 8.68
C ASN A 394 -2.66 -13.41 9.97
N GLU A 395 -3.61 -14.11 10.57
CA GLU A 395 -3.37 -14.89 11.79
C GLU A 395 -2.39 -16.06 11.51
N PHE A 396 -2.52 -16.74 10.37
CA PHE A 396 -1.58 -17.78 9.97
C PHE A 396 -0.15 -17.23 9.80
N ALA A 397 -0.02 -16.09 9.12
CA ALA A 397 1.27 -15.42 8.92
C ALA A 397 1.85 -14.92 10.25
N GLU A 398 1.05 -14.32 11.13
CA GLU A 398 1.51 -13.82 12.43
C GLU A 398 2.05 -14.93 13.34
N VAL A 399 1.43 -16.12 13.34
CA VAL A 399 1.93 -17.27 14.13
C VAL A 399 3.32 -17.69 13.64
N PHE A 400 3.53 -17.77 12.33
CA PHE A 400 4.84 -18.15 11.77
C PHE A 400 5.87 -17.01 11.86
N ASP A 401 5.45 -15.76 11.67
CA ASP A 401 6.29 -14.58 11.87
C ASP A 401 6.78 -14.52 13.32
N GLY A 402 5.91 -14.78 14.30
CA GLY A 402 6.29 -14.84 15.72
C GLY A 402 7.28 -15.96 16.02
N PHE A 403 7.15 -17.11 15.37
CA PHE A 403 8.13 -18.20 15.47
C PHE A 403 9.51 -17.79 14.94
N THR A 404 9.55 -17.23 13.73
CA THR A 404 10.81 -16.77 13.13
C THR A 404 11.41 -15.58 13.91
N GLU A 405 10.57 -14.72 14.50
CA GLU A 405 10.99 -13.68 15.43
C GLU A 405 11.70 -14.28 16.66
N ASN A 406 11.10 -15.28 17.31
CA ASN A 406 11.71 -15.96 18.47
C ASN A 406 13.07 -16.61 18.13
N ILE A 407 13.19 -17.22 16.94
CA ILE A 407 14.47 -17.74 16.45
C ILE A 407 15.52 -16.63 16.36
N CYS A 408 15.14 -15.48 15.80
CA CYS A 408 16.05 -14.36 15.61
C CYS A 408 16.36 -13.61 16.92
N ARG A 409 15.44 -13.64 17.89
CA ARG A 409 15.62 -13.05 19.24
C ARG A 409 16.82 -13.64 19.97
N ILE A 410 17.13 -14.92 19.76
CA ILE A 410 18.31 -15.57 20.35
C ILE A 410 19.60 -14.82 19.95
N LEU A 411 19.73 -14.44 18.67
CA LEU A 411 20.88 -13.64 18.23
C LEU A 411 20.83 -12.22 18.78
N TYR A 412 19.64 -11.62 18.86
CA TYR A 412 19.48 -10.29 19.44
C TYR A 412 19.94 -10.25 20.90
N ASP A 413 19.47 -11.18 21.74
CA ASP A 413 19.79 -11.22 23.17
C ASP A 413 21.27 -11.51 23.43
N THR A 414 21.89 -12.37 22.61
CA THR A 414 23.32 -12.68 22.71
C THR A 414 24.20 -11.53 22.20
N PHE A 415 23.77 -10.80 21.17
CA PHE A 415 24.57 -9.75 20.57
C PHE A 415 24.40 -8.39 21.23
N ARG A 416 23.22 -8.08 21.78
CA ARG A 416 22.90 -6.78 22.41
C ARG A 416 23.92 -6.32 23.46
N PRO A 417 24.41 -7.17 24.39
CA PRO A 417 25.45 -6.78 25.35
C PRO A 417 26.73 -6.28 24.66
N THR A 418 27.12 -6.87 23.54
CA THR A 418 28.30 -6.45 22.78
C THR A 418 28.14 -5.04 22.23
N ILE A 419 26.95 -4.70 21.69
CA ILE A 419 26.63 -3.35 21.19
C ILE A 419 26.72 -2.33 22.32
N VAL A 420 26.16 -2.64 23.49
CA VAL A 420 26.18 -1.74 24.65
C VAL A 420 27.61 -1.50 25.16
N GLN A 421 28.45 -2.53 25.21
CA GLN A 421 29.83 -2.41 25.71
C GLN A 421 30.78 -1.74 24.71
N ASN A 422 30.44 -1.72 23.42
CA ASN A 422 31.29 -1.14 22.39
C ASN A 422 31.56 0.35 22.61
N LYS A 423 32.86 0.70 22.56
CA LYS A 423 33.35 2.08 22.72
C LYS A 423 33.60 2.78 21.38
N TYR A 424 33.89 2.02 20.33
CA TYR A 424 34.33 2.55 19.04
C TYR A 424 33.14 2.85 18.12
N LEU A 425 32.97 4.13 17.78
CA LEU A 425 31.93 4.60 16.85
C LEU A 425 32.03 3.94 15.46
N GLU A 426 33.25 3.70 14.99
CA GLU A 426 33.51 3.12 13.66
C GLU A 426 32.97 1.70 13.52
N LEU A 427 33.16 0.88 14.57
CA LEU A 427 32.64 -0.48 14.60
C LEU A 427 31.11 -0.48 14.63
N LEU A 428 30.47 0.41 15.39
CA LEU A 428 29.01 0.54 15.44
C LEU A 428 28.41 0.91 14.07
N VAL A 429 29.02 1.87 13.36
CA VAL A 429 28.60 2.27 12.01
C VAL A 429 28.77 1.11 11.01
N GLN A 430 29.84 0.35 11.13
CA GLN A 430 30.06 -0.83 10.29
C GLN A 430 29.02 -1.92 10.57
N LEU A 431 28.71 -2.20 11.84
CA LEU A 431 27.65 -3.14 12.24
C LEU A 431 26.29 -2.71 11.68
N PHE A 432 25.94 -1.43 11.79
CA PHE A 432 24.71 -0.90 11.22
C PHE A 432 24.62 -1.15 9.71
N LYS A 433 25.69 -0.88 8.95
CA LYS A 433 25.72 -1.14 7.51
C LYS A 433 25.51 -2.61 7.17
N ILE A 434 26.14 -3.50 7.94
CA ILE A 434 25.97 -4.95 7.74
C ILE A 434 24.50 -5.33 7.93
N VAL A 435 23.88 -4.90 9.04
CA VAL A 435 22.47 -5.22 9.32
C VAL A 435 21.54 -4.64 8.25
N LYS A 436 21.64 -3.33 7.97
CA LYS A 436 20.68 -2.62 7.11
C LYS A 436 20.91 -2.87 5.61
N ASN A 437 22.15 -2.75 5.14
CA ASN A 437 22.45 -2.85 3.71
C ASN A 437 22.66 -4.30 3.27
N ASP A 438 23.55 -5.05 3.95
CA ASP A 438 23.92 -6.40 3.50
C ASP A 438 22.80 -7.43 3.78
N PHE A 439 22.07 -7.30 4.89
CA PHE A 439 21.05 -8.30 5.27
C PHE A 439 19.62 -7.85 4.99
N ILE A 440 19.15 -6.73 5.57
CA ILE A 440 17.76 -6.30 5.40
C ILE A 440 17.47 -5.95 3.94
N GLN A 441 18.25 -5.05 3.33
CA GLN A 441 17.99 -4.61 1.96
C GLN A 441 18.32 -5.69 0.93
N GLU A 442 19.56 -6.20 0.91
CA GLU A 442 20.03 -7.09 -0.15
C GLU A 442 19.47 -8.50 -0.04
N ARG A 443 19.47 -9.08 1.16
CA ARG A 443 19.07 -10.49 1.35
C ARG A 443 17.61 -10.67 1.70
N CYS A 444 16.91 -9.68 2.26
CA CYS A 444 15.50 -9.86 2.61
C CYS A 444 14.58 -9.14 1.64
N ILE A 445 14.60 -7.80 1.61
CA ILE A 445 13.67 -6.98 0.84
C ILE A 445 13.77 -7.25 -0.66
N ASN A 446 14.98 -7.30 -1.22
CA ASN A 446 15.15 -7.56 -2.65
C ASN A 446 14.67 -8.97 -3.04
N VAL A 447 14.78 -9.96 -2.15
CA VAL A 447 14.30 -11.31 -2.43
C VAL A 447 12.78 -11.40 -2.32
N ILE A 448 12.17 -10.72 -1.34
CA ILE A 448 10.71 -10.63 -1.23
C ILE A 448 10.11 -9.99 -2.49
N LYS A 449 10.75 -8.94 -3.03
CA LYS A 449 10.32 -8.27 -4.27
C LYS A 449 10.39 -9.15 -5.53
N LEU A 450 11.15 -10.23 -5.52
CA LEU A 450 11.24 -11.16 -6.67
C LEU A 450 10.07 -12.17 -6.71
N ILE A 451 9.28 -12.28 -5.63
CA ILE A 451 8.20 -13.26 -5.49
C ILE A 451 6.89 -12.66 -6.06
N PRO A 452 6.08 -13.44 -6.80
CA PRO A 452 4.78 -12.98 -7.31
C PRO A 452 3.84 -12.47 -6.20
N GLU A 453 3.10 -11.40 -6.46
CA GLU A 453 2.20 -10.74 -5.48
C GLU A 453 1.16 -11.68 -4.86
N SER A 454 0.77 -12.75 -5.55
CA SER A 454 -0.18 -13.76 -5.07
C SER A 454 0.32 -14.59 -3.89
N GLU A 455 1.64 -14.72 -3.71
CA GLU A 455 2.28 -15.49 -2.63
C GLU A 455 3.01 -14.59 -1.63
N ASN A 456 2.91 -13.28 -1.78
CA ASN A 456 3.67 -12.29 -1.00
C ASN A 456 3.16 -12.09 0.45
N TRP A 457 2.12 -12.82 0.86
CA TRP A 457 1.48 -12.60 2.16
C TRP A 457 2.20 -13.29 3.33
N ILE A 458 3.09 -14.25 3.07
CA ILE A 458 3.89 -14.94 4.10
C ILE A 458 5.32 -15.22 3.59
N HIS A 459 6.33 -14.91 4.40
CA HIS A 459 7.75 -15.12 4.07
C HIS A 459 8.56 -15.61 5.26
N SER A 460 9.57 -16.45 4.98
CA SER A 460 10.55 -16.90 5.97
C SER A 460 11.32 -15.77 6.65
N ARG A 461 11.44 -14.60 5.99
CA ARG A 461 12.35 -13.52 6.41
C ARG A 461 11.67 -12.39 7.15
N THR A 462 10.34 -12.41 7.30
CA THR A 462 9.60 -11.30 7.93
C THR A 462 9.97 -11.14 9.41
N GLY A 463 9.96 -12.23 10.19
CA GLY A 463 10.37 -12.18 11.60
C GLY A 463 11.83 -11.73 11.77
N PHE A 464 12.73 -12.18 10.87
CA PHE A 464 14.12 -11.71 10.85
C PHE A 464 14.22 -10.19 10.62
N ILE A 465 13.46 -9.64 9.66
CA ILE A 465 13.43 -8.20 9.40
C ILE A 465 12.97 -7.42 10.64
N ARG A 466 11.93 -7.90 11.36
CA ARG A 466 11.44 -7.25 12.58
C ARG A 466 12.53 -7.15 13.65
N VAL A 467 13.15 -8.28 14.01
CA VAL A 467 14.21 -8.31 15.04
C VAL A 467 15.45 -7.53 14.61
N MET A 468 15.86 -7.62 13.33
CA MET A 468 17.03 -6.89 12.85
C MET A 468 16.79 -5.38 12.76
N ASN A 469 15.55 -4.94 12.51
CA ASN A 469 15.20 -3.53 12.61
C ASN A 469 15.30 -3.03 14.05
N GLU A 470 14.82 -3.80 15.04
CA GLU A 470 15.01 -3.47 16.46
C GLU A 470 16.50 -3.40 16.83
N LEU A 471 17.30 -4.39 16.39
CA LEU A 471 18.75 -4.37 16.59
C LEU A 471 19.40 -3.14 15.96
N SER A 472 18.96 -2.77 14.76
CA SER A 472 19.45 -1.57 14.08
C SER A 472 19.08 -0.30 14.84
N GLY A 473 17.91 -0.25 15.47
CA GLY A 473 17.47 0.82 16.37
C GLY A 473 18.41 0.95 17.57
N ASP A 474 18.69 -0.14 18.28
CA ASP A 474 19.62 -0.13 19.42
C ASP A 474 21.04 0.31 19.02
N ILE A 475 21.52 -0.12 17.84
CA ILE A 475 22.80 0.33 17.29
C ILE A 475 22.77 1.84 17.03
N VAL A 476 21.69 2.36 16.45
CA VAL A 476 21.51 3.80 16.16
C VAL A 476 21.47 4.61 17.45
N GLU A 477 20.71 4.19 18.46
CA GLU A 477 20.69 4.85 19.78
C GLU A 477 22.09 4.89 20.41
N ARG A 478 22.83 3.79 20.31
CA ARG A 478 24.20 3.73 20.81
C ARG A 478 25.15 4.64 20.02
N VAL A 479 25.01 4.69 18.70
CA VAL A 479 25.74 5.62 17.82
C VAL A 479 25.48 7.05 18.25
N ILE A 480 24.21 7.43 18.45
CA ILE A 480 23.79 8.77 18.89
C ILE A 480 24.43 9.14 20.24
N TYR A 481 24.34 8.25 21.23
CA TYR A 481 24.97 8.49 22.53
C TYR A 481 26.49 8.69 22.42
N LYS A 482 27.14 7.87 21.60
CA LYS A 482 28.59 7.96 21.39
C LYS A 482 28.99 9.19 20.59
N THR A 483 28.16 9.67 19.67
CA THR A 483 28.44 10.89 18.91
C THR A 483 28.32 12.14 19.77
N HIS A 484 27.36 12.19 20.70
CA HIS A 484 27.28 13.26 21.69
C HIS A 484 28.50 13.24 22.63
N THR A 485 28.84 12.06 23.16
CA THR A 485 30.04 11.91 24.01
C THR A 485 31.31 12.33 23.25
N PHE A 486 31.40 11.99 21.96
CA PHE A 486 32.50 12.39 21.08
C PHE A 486 32.53 13.90 20.86
N ALA A 487 31.39 14.57 20.69
CA ALA A 487 31.31 16.02 20.56
C ALA A 487 31.85 16.74 21.82
N GLU A 488 31.41 16.30 22.99
CA GLU A 488 31.85 16.90 24.26
C GLU A 488 33.32 16.64 24.55
N THR A 489 33.78 15.39 24.41
CA THR A 489 35.13 14.98 24.82
C THR A 489 36.21 15.31 23.79
N ASP A 490 35.96 15.05 22.51
CA ASP A 490 36.97 15.13 21.44
C ASP A 490 36.96 16.46 20.68
N ILE A 491 35.88 17.25 20.77
CA ILE A 491 35.75 18.55 20.08
C ILE A 491 35.77 19.71 21.07
N VAL A 492 34.79 19.78 21.98
CA VAL A 492 34.70 20.88 22.96
C VAL A 492 35.82 20.79 24.00
N GLY A 493 36.04 19.58 24.54
CA GLY A 493 37.10 19.31 25.53
C GLY A 493 38.52 19.30 24.95
N TYR A 494 38.71 19.59 23.66
CA TYR A 494 40.03 19.56 23.04
C TYR A 494 40.91 20.72 23.53
N VAL A 495 42.02 20.38 24.19
CA VAL A 495 43.05 21.36 24.57
C VAL A 495 44.10 21.42 23.44
N PRO A 496 44.26 22.57 22.75
CA PRO A 496 45.25 22.69 21.70
C PRO A 496 46.68 22.51 22.23
N CYS A 497 47.47 21.69 21.55
CA CYS A 497 48.88 21.54 21.85
C CYS A 497 49.67 22.78 21.37
N SER A 498 50.83 23.04 21.97
CA SER A 498 51.70 24.15 21.54
C SER A 498 52.07 24.07 20.06
N GLY A 499 52.24 22.85 19.52
CA GLY A 499 52.49 22.62 18.10
C GLY A 499 51.29 22.88 17.17
N ASP A 500 50.06 22.81 17.68
CA ASP A 500 48.85 23.12 16.90
C ASP A 500 48.61 24.63 16.77
N LEU A 501 49.23 25.44 17.63
CA LEU A 501 49.06 26.90 17.69
C LEU A 501 50.18 27.66 16.92
N LEU A 502 51.10 26.94 16.27
CA LEU A 502 52.25 27.52 15.54
C LEU A 502 51.84 28.09 14.17
N TYR A 503 50.97 29.08 14.17
CA TYR A 503 50.62 29.89 13.00
C TYR A 503 51.34 31.25 13.10
N PRO A 504 51.94 31.79 12.01
CA PRO A 504 51.90 31.34 10.61
C PRO A 504 52.97 30.30 10.20
N GLU A 505 53.89 29.93 11.09
CA GLU A 505 55.06 29.08 10.80
C GLU A 505 54.71 27.74 10.14
N LYS A 506 53.61 27.10 10.55
CA LYS A 506 53.09 25.87 9.97
C LYS A 506 52.65 26.01 8.51
N LEU A 507 52.13 27.18 8.13
CA LEU A 507 51.70 27.47 6.75
C LEU A 507 52.88 27.87 5.86
N MET A 508 53.87 28.59 6.40
CA MET A 508 55.13 28.86 5.69
C MET A 508 55.87 27.55 5.35
N LEU A 509 55.93 26.64 6.32
CA LEU A 509 56.53 25.32 6.13
C LEU A 509 55.76 24.51 5.07
N LEU A 510 54.43 24.60 5.03
CA LEU A 510 53.61 23.97 3.98
C LEU A 510 53.94 24.51 2.58
N ASN A 511 53.97 25.84 2.39
CA ASN A 511 54.31 26.44 1.10
C ASN A 511 55.73 26.07 0.65
N SER A 512 56.70 26.01 1.57
CA SER A 512 58.08 25.58 1.25
C SER A 512 58.19 24.09 0.85
N ILE A 513 57.28 23.24 1.35
CA ILE A 513 57.20 21.83 0.96
C ILE A 513 56.48 21.67 -0.39
N ASP A 514 55.44 22.46 -0.65
CA ASP A 514 54.71 22.45 -1.92
C ASP A 514 55.58 22.99 -3.07
N GLU A 515 56.44 23.98 -2.81
CA GLU A 515 57.46 24.45 -3.76
C GLU A 515 58.52 23.38 -4.10
N THR A 516 58.78 22.43 -3.20
CA THR A 516 59.80 21.38 -3.39
C THR A 516 59.26 20.04 -3.93
N GLN A 517 57.94 19.78 -3.90
CA GLN A 517 57.36 18.45 -4.18
C GLN A 517 56.33 18.38 -5.35
N GLN A 518 56.42 19.22 -6.38
CA GLN A 518 55.47 19.27 -7.52
C GLN A 518 55.27 17.96 -8.37
N ILE A 519 55.70 16.77 -7.94
CA ILE A 519 55.77 15.57 -8.81
C ILE A 519 54.67 14.50 -8.57
N ASN A 520 53.88 14.45 -7.47
CA ASN A 520 52.97 13.30 -7.22
C ASN A 520 51.50 13.63 -6.82
N LYS A 521 50.64 13.86 -7.82
CA LYS A 521 49.23 14.31 -7.70
C LYS A 521 48.18 13.38 -7.03
N GLN A 522 48.51 12.14 -6.65
CA GLN A 522 47.52 11.22 -6.05
C GLN A 522 47.57 11.12 -4.51
N ASN A 523 48.63 11.63 -3.86
CA ASN A 523 48.76 11.63 -2.39
C ASN A 523 48.38 12.97 -1.74
N ASP A 524 47.97 13.97 -2.53
CA ASP A 524 47.80 15.34 -2.08
C ASP A 524 46.57 15.55 -1.19
N SER A 525 45.46 14.83 -1.42
CA SER A 525 44.26 14.95 -0.57
C SER A 525 44.54 14.49 0.87
N LYS A 526 45.14 13.30 1.05
CA LYS A 526 45.49 12.77 2.38
C LYS A 526 46.52 13.63 3.13
N LYS A 527 47.48 14.26 2.43
CA LYS A 527 48.46 15.17 3.03
C LYS A 527 47.84 16.53 3.41
N MET A 528 47.00 17.11 2.55
CA MET A 528 46.28 18.36 2.82
C MET A 528 45.33 18.21 4.03
N HIS A 529 44.62 17.09 4.15
CA HIS A 529 43.76 16.79 5.30
C HIS A 529 44.53 16.41 6.59
N ALA A 530 45.82 16.08 6.49
CA ALA A 530 46.64 15.71 7.65
C ALA A 530 47.09 16.92 8.47
N LEU A 531 47.21 18.10 7.85
CA LEU A 531 47.62 19.35 8.52
C LEU A 531 46.46 20.20 9.05
N TRP A 532 45.21 19.81 8.75
CA TRP A 532 44.03 20.49 9.28
C TRP A 532 44.01 20.48 10.80
N TYR A 533 43.39 21.52 11.37
CA TYR A 533 43.23 21.61 12.80
C TYR A 533 42.46 20.37 13.32
N PRO A 534 42.94 19.69 14.40
CA PRO A 534 42.43 18.38 14.80
C PRO A 534 40.92 18.32 15.02
N THR A 535 40.29 19.37 15.55
CA THR A 535 38.85 19.38 15.78
C THR A 535 38.04 19.43 14.49
N VAL A 536 38.49 20.17 13.48
CA VAL A 536 37.87 20.18 12.13
C VAL A 536 37.95 18.81 11.48
N LYS A 537 39.09 18.12 11.62
CA LYS A 537 39.21 16.75 11.10
C LYS A 537 38.29 15.77 11.82
N ARG A 538 38.21 15.87 13.16
CA ARG A 538 37.34 15.02 14.00
C ARG A 538 35.86 15.24 13.68
N THR A 539 35.43 16.48 13.49
CA THR A 539 34.03 16.83 13.18
C THR A 539 33.61 16.28 11.82
N LEU A 540 34.44 16.47 10.78
CA LEU A 540 34.14 15.95 9.44
C LEU A 540 34.12 14.41 9.39
N LEU A 541 35.03 13.75 10.11
CA LEU A 541 35.01 12.29 10.27
C LEU A 541 33.75 11.83 11.00
N GLY A 542 33.33 12.54 12.05
CA GLY A 542 32.09 12.30 12.78
C GLY A 542 30.87 12.43 11.86
N ILE A 543 30.75 13.53 11.12
CA ILE A 543 29.64 13.79 10.19
C ILE A 543 29.56 12.68 9.12
N ASN A 544 30.68 12.29 8.50
CA ASN A 544 30.69 11.22 7.50
C ASN A 544 30.19 9.88 8.05
N ARG A 545 30.57 9.56 9.29
CA ARG A 545 30.18 8.33 9.98
C ARG A 545 28.69 8.31 10.28
N ILE A 546 28.13 9.42 10.76
CA ILE A 546 26.73 9.55 11.13
C ILE A 546 25.82 9.59 9.88
N TYR A 547 26.27 10.24 8.80
CA TYR A 547 25.50 10.39 7.55
C TYR A 547 25.07 9.06 6.92
N GLN A 548 25.84 8.01 7.15
CA GLN A 548 25.58 6.68 6.59
C GLN A 548 24.55 5.89 7.40
N CYS A 549 24.32 6.27 8.66
CA CYS A 549 23.50 5.52 9.61
C CYS A 549 22.16 6.18 9.94
N LEU A 550 22.13 7.51 10.03
CA LEU A 550 20.95 8.24 10.50
C LEU A 550 20.02 8.67 9.36
N ASP A 551 18.75 8.78 9.70
CA ASP A 551 17.74 9.44 8.87
C ASP A 551 18.06 10.93 8.74
N ASN A 552 17.61 11.55 7.65
CA ASN A 552 18.02 12.90 7.28
C ASN A 552 17.71 13.93 8.39
N ASP A 553 16.54 13.83 9.02
CA ASP A 553 16.10 14.82 10.01
C ASP A 553 16.94 14.77 11.29
N ILE A 554 17.18 13.56 11.80
CA ILE A 554 18.04 13.33 12.98
C ILE A 554 19.48 13.71 12.65
N PHE A 555 19.95 13.38 11.45
CA PHE A 555 21.28 13.75 10.97
C PHE A 555 21.51 15.27 10.95
N GLN A 556 20.54 16.08 10.50
CA GLN A 556 20.69 17.53 10.47
C GLN A 556 20.93 18.11 11.88
N SER A 557 20.17 17.65 12.87
CA SER A 557 20.31 18.12 14.26
C SER A 557 21.68 17.78 14.85
N PHE A 558 22.19 16.56 14.63
CA PHE A 558 23.54 16.19 15.08
C PHE A 558 24.66 16.88 14.29
N MET A 559 24.45 17.13 12.99
CA MET A 559 25.40 17.88 12.19
C MET A 559 25.54 19.31 12.72
N LEU A 560 24.41 19.95 13.07
CA LEU A 560 24.40 21.28 13.67
C LEU A 560 25.15 21.31 15.00
N GLU A 561 24.92 20.33 15.88
CA GLU A 561 25.59 20.20 17.17
C GLU A 561 27.12 20.06 17.01
N LEU A 562 27.57 19.13 16.16
CA LEU A 562 29.01 18.91 15.88
C LEU A 562 29.67 20.15 15.27
N ILE A 563 28.98 20.85 14.37
CA ILE A 563 29.48 22.08 13.76
C ILE A 563 29.54 23.21 14.80
N SER A 564 28.54 23.33 15.67
CA SER A 564 28.59 24.36 16.72
C SER A 564 29.77 24.15 17.65
N ALA A 565 29.93 22.91 18.15
CA ALA A 565 31.08 22.52 18.97
C ALA A 565 32.42 22.79 18.26
N CYS A 566 32.49 22.55 16.95
CA CYS A 566 33.69 22.84 16.16
C CYS A 566 34.00 24.33 16.13
N CYS A 567 33.01 25.19 15.86
CA CYS A 567 33.25 26.63 15.81
C CYS A 567 33.66 27.19 17.17
N GLU A 568 33.05 26.72 18.27
CA GLU A 568 33.43 27.13 19.63
C GLU A 568 34.89 26.75 19.94
N SER A 569 35.29 25.52 19.58
CA SER A 569 36.67 25.08 19.70
C SER A 569 37.65 25.93 18.86
N LEU A 570 37.24 26.35 17.66
CA LEU A 570 38.02 27.22 16.79
C LEU A 570 38.14 28.66 17.33
N GLU A 571 37.09 29.20 17.96
CA GLU A 571 37.12 30.50 18.63
C GLU A 571 38.07 30.48 19.84
N ILE A 572 38.04 29.41 20.65
CA ILE A 572 39.01 29.23 21.75
C ILE A 572 40.44 29.12 21.22
N ALA A 573 40.63 28.44 20.07
CA ALA A 573 41.94 28.33 19.45
C ALA A 573 42.43 29.67 18.89
N SER A 574 41.57 30.46 18.25
CA SER A 574 41.94 31.77 17.71
C SER A 574 42.32 32.73 18.83
N GLU A 575 41.59 32.78 19.94
CA GLU A 575 41.94 33.59 21.12
C GLU A 575 43.31 33.20 21.71
N LYS A 576 43.60 31.90 21.78
CA LYS A 576 44.92 31.41 22.22
C LYS A 576 46.04 31.80 21.24
N ILE A 577 45.76 31.81 19.94
CA ILE A 577 46.70 32.33 18.94
C ILE A 577 46.89 33.83 19.14
N LYS A 578 45.84 34.63 19.41
CA LYS A 578 45.96 36.08 19.70
C LYS A 578 46.81 36.37 20.94
N ASN A 579 46.81 35.48 21.94
CA ASN A 579 47.49 35.68 23.23
C ASN A 579 48.89 35.04 23.34
N SER A 580 49.29 34.20 22.40
CA SER A 580 50.58 33.50 22.43
C SER A 580 51.77 34.47 22.17
N LYS A 581 53.03 33.99 22.18
CA LYS A 581 54.25 34.73 21.76
C LYS A 581 54.82 34.07 20.48
N THR A 582 55.22 34.84 19.45
CA THR A 582 55.67 34.30 18.14
C THR A 582 57.16 34.47 18.07
N SER A 583 57.83 33.56 17.36
CA SER A 583 59.26 33.68 17.07
C SER A 583 59.53 34.63 15.88
N VAL A 584 58.54 34.81 14.99
CA VAL A 584 58.62 35.65 13.79
C VAL A 584 58.31 37.11 14.13
N LYS A 585 59.24 38.01 13.81
CA LYS A 585 59.04 39.47 13.87
C LYS A 585 58.31 39.92 12.60
N SER A 586 57.01 40.18 12.68
CA SER A 586 56.25 40.89 11.65
C SER A 586 55.86 42.29 12.14
N ASN A 587 55.64 43.23 11.23
CA ASN A 587 55.11 44.56 11.58
C ASN A 587 53.60 44.54 11.83
N LEU A 588 52.97 43.36 11.65
CA LEU A 588 51.54 43.16 11.83
C LEU A 588 51.20 42.75 13.28
N PRO A 589 50.03 43.19 13.77
CA PRO A 589 49.55 42.80 15.08
C PRO A 589 49.06 41.35 15.06
N ARG A 590 49.29 40.64 16.17
CA ARG A 590 49.03 39.21 16.30
C ARG A 590 47.56 38.80 16.16
N PHE A 591 46.64 39.73 16.38
CA PHE A 591 45.21 39.44 16.19
C PHE A 591 44.89 39.03 14.75
N VAL A 592 45.69 39.47 13.77
CA VAL A 592 45.53 39.16 12.35
C VAL A 592 45.72 37.66 12.07
N ASP A 593 46.77 37.05 12.61
CA ASP A 593 47.02 35.61 12.46
C ASP A 593 45.89 34.78 13.10
N GLY A 594 45.37 35.22 14.25
CA GLY A 594 44.27 34.53 14.94
C GLY A 594 42.95 34.60 14.18
N ASP A 595 42.60 35.75 13.62
CA ASP A 595 41.36 35.93 12.85
C ASP A 595 41.43 35.30 11.46
N LEU A 596 42.58 35.39 10.77
CA LEU A 596 42.80 34.71 9.49
C LEU A 596 42.78 33.18 9.66
N PHE A 597 43.34 32.66 10.75
CA PHE A 597 43.20 31.24 11.11
C PHE A 597 41.73 30.85 11.20
N LEU A 598 40.92 31.63 11.92
CA LEU A 598 39.50 31.35 12.12
C LEU A 598 38.74 31.39 10.79
N ILE A 599 38.94 32.42 9.98
CA ILE A 599 38.30 32.59 8.66
C ILE A 599 38.66 31.40 7.75
N LYS A 600 39.94 31.01 7.68
CA LYS A 600 40.40 29.87 6.88
C LYS A 600 39.66 28.58 7.26
N TYR A 601 39.61 28.25 8.55
CA TYR A 601 38.98 27.00 8.99
C TYR A 601 37.44 27.01 8.90
N LEU A 602 36.80 28.18 9.01
CA LEU A 602 35.36 28.33 8.76
C LEU A 602 35.01 28.16 7.26
N LEU A 603 35.84 28.68 6.35
CA LEU A 603 35.68 28.45 4.91
C LEU A 603 35.86 26.97 4.55
N ILE A 604 36.89 26.31 5.09
CA ILE A 604 37.08 24.87 4.90
C ILE A 604 35.86 24.09 5.40
N LEU A 605 35.33 24.42 6.59
CA LEU A 605 34.18 23.74 7.15
C LEU A 605 32.91 23.96 6.30
N ARG A 606 32.72 25.17 5.74
CA ARG A 606 31.65 25.47 4.78
C ARG A 606 31.75 24.59 3.54
N ASP A 607 32.92 24.47 2.93
CA ASP A 607 33.07 23.71 1.68
C ASP A 607 32.84 22.21 1.88
N GLN A 608 33.33 21.66 3.00
CA GLN A 608 33.21 20.24 3.29
C GLN A 608 31.78 19.82 3.70
N THR A 609 30.97 20.75 4.23
CA THR A 609 29.59 20.47 4.61
C THR A 609 28.61 20.46 3.43
N ILE A 610 28.96 21.11 2.31
CA ILE A 610 28.15 21.12 1.08
C ILE A 610 27.96 19.72 0.50
N LEU A 611 28.99 18.85 0.58
CA LEU A 611 28.96 17.49 0.03
C LEU A 611 27.86 16.63 0.68
N TYR A 612 27.66 16.75 1.99
CA TYR A 612 26.66 15.95 2.71
C TYR A 612 25.23 16.42 2.42
N ARG A 613 25.04 17.70 2.06
CA ARG A 613 23.74 18.25 1.67
C ARG A 613 23.28 17.76 0.30
N SER A 614 24.16 17.77 -0.70
CA SER A 614 23.80 17.30 -2.06
C SER A 614 23.38 15.83 -2.01
N GLN A 615 24.06 15.02 -1.20
CA GLN A 615 23.71 13.61 -1.01
C GLN A 615 22.43 13.40 -0.17
N ALA A 616 22.18 14.23 0.85
CA ALA A 616 20.92 14.21 1.61
C ALA A 616 19.70 14.52 0.73
N LEU A 617 19.83 15.50 -0.18
CA LEU A 617 18.80 15.81 -1.17
C LEU A 617 18.54 14.64 -2.12
N ILE A 618 19.60 13.94 -2.58
CA ILE A 618 19.46 12.75 -3.45
C ILE A 618 18.75 11.60 -2.72
N LYS A 619 19.09 11.31 -1.45
CA LYS A 619 18.39 10.28 -0.65
C LYS A 619 16.89 10.60 -0.49
N SER A 620 16.54 11.86 -0.21
CA SER A 620 15.13 12.27 -0.08
C SER A 620 14.33 12.14 -1.38
N HIS A 621 14.97 12.34 -2.53
CA HIS A 621 14.35 12.13 -3.85
C HIS A 621 14.16 10.65 -4.19
N ASN A 622 15.09 9.76 -3.82
CA ASN A 622 14.94 8.32 -4.06
C ASN A 622 13.85 7.68 -3.19
N VAL A 623 13.63 8.16 -1.96
CA VAL A 623 12.55 7.71 -1.06
C VAL A 623 11.17 8.23 -1.50
N LEU A 624 11.10 9.26 -2.36
CA LEU A 624 9.81 9.70 -2.93
C LEU A 624 9.26 8.73 -3.99
N ASN A 625 10.08 7.81 -4.51
CA ASN A 625 9.68 6.86 -5.55
C ASN A 625 9.35 5.46 -5.01
N GLN A 626 9.38 5.21 -3.69
CA GLN A 626 9.23 3.84 -3.15
C GLN A 626 8.20 3.62 -2.04
N GLU A 627 7.61 4.63 -1.39
CA GLU A 627 6.59 4.39 -0.37
C GLU A 627 5.52 5.49 -0.36
N GLU A 628 4.43 5.26 -1.10
CA GLU A 628 3.13 5.84 -0.74
C GLU A 628 2.59 5.03 0.44
N PHE A 629 2.23 5.71 1.54
CA PHE A 629 1.73 5.20 2.84
C PHE A 629 2.70 5.09 4.02
N SER A 630 3.49 6.13 4.30
CA SER A 630 3.60 6.71 5.65
C SER A 630 4.57 7.88 5.68
N ARG A 631 4.06 9.11 5.59
CA ARG A 631 4.80 10.28 6.09
C ARG A 631 3.89 11.09 7.00
N VAL A 632 3.88 10.70 8.27
CA VAL A 632 3.61 11.64 9.35
C VAL A 632 4.82 12.58 9.38
N LYS A 633 4.62 13.81 8.90
CA LYS A 633 5.51 14.93 9.22
C LYS A 633 5.61 15.03 10.74
N SER A 634 6.80 14.92 11.32
CA SER A 634 7.05 15.25 12.73
C SER A 634 8.57 15.44 12.97
N PRO A 635 9.02 15.98 14.12
CA PRO A 635 9.29 17.41 14.30
C PRO A 635 10.64 17.62 15.06
N LEU A 636 11.75 17.12 14.51
CA LEU A 636 13.03 17.05 15.25
C LEU A 636 14.14 18.00 14.78
N THR A 637 13.89 18.83 13.77
CA THR A 637 14.79 19.95 13.46
C THR A 637 14.44 21.11 14.41
N THR A 638 15.44 21.66 15.10
CA THR A 638 15.25 22.83 15.98
C THR A 638 14.63 23.96 15.16
N MET A 639 13.37 24.27 15.48
CA MET A 639 12.59 25.30 14.81
C MET A 639 12.94 26.66 15.43
N ASP A 640 13.85 27.40 14.83
CA ASP A 640 14.09 28.79 15.21
C ASP A 640 13.13 29.71 14.43
N TYR A 641 12.21 30.35 15.15
CA TYR A 641 11.31 31.35 14.57
C TYR A 641 12.09 32.63 14.27
N SER A 642 12.40 32.89 12.99
CA SER A 642 12.92 34.19 12.58
C SER A 642 11.78 35.15 12.26
N PHE A 643 11.74 36.25 13.01
CA PHE A 643 10.81 37.35 12.79
C PHE A 643 11.34 38.24 11.66
N ASP A 644 10.73 38.20 10.48
CA ASP A 644 11.08 39.10 9.38
C ASP A 644 10.37 40.45 9.55
N ILE A 645 11.08 41.42 10.11
CA ILE A 645 10.61 42.80 10.36
C ILE A 645 11.10 43.76 9.25
N THR A 646 11.83 43.26 8.23
CA THR A 646 12.45 44.11 7.20
C THR A 646 11.41 44.92 6.43
N LYS A 647 10.31 44.28 6.02
CA LYS A 647 9.19 44.94 5.34
C LYS A 647 8.58 46.03 6.20
N TYR A 648 8.39 45.78 7.50
CA TYR A 648 7.87 46.80 8.42
C TYR A 648 8.85 47.96 8.59
N LYS A 649 10.16 47.69 8.64
CA LYS A 649 11.19 48.73 8.68
C LYS A 649 11.13 49.61 7.42
N ASP A 650 10.95 49.01 6.25
CA ASP A 650 10.85 49.73 4.99
C ASP A 650 9.56 50.57 4.95
N TYR A 651 8.40 50.02 5.35
CA TYR A 651 7.14 50.77 5.43
C TYR A 651 7.18 51.86 6.50
N ALA A 652 7.80 51.60 7.66
CA ALA A 652 7.95 52.59 8.74
C ALA A 652 8.89 53.73 8.33
N SER A 653 9.99 53.44 7.64
CA SER A 653 10.87 54.49 7.11
C SER A 653 10.15 55.36 6.08
N GLN A 654 9.31 54.76 5.22
CA GLN A 654 8.47 55.48 4.27
C GLN A 654 7.36 56.30 4.95
N PHE A 655 6.87 55.85 6.11
CA PHE A 655 5.88 56.54 6.93
C PHE A 655 6.45 57.81 7.61
N PHE A 656 7.68 57.75 8.12
CA PHE A 656 8.31 58.89 8.81
C PHE A 656 8.96 59.92 7.87
N ASN A 657 9.11 59.60 6.58
CA ASN A 657 9.64 60.54 5.59
C ASN A 657 8.71 61.78 5.42
N PRO A 658 9.24 63.02 5.48
CA PRO A 658 8.44 64.24 5.42
C PRO A 658 7.62 64.40 4.14
N GLU A 659 8.13 63.87 3.02
CA GLU A 659 7.55 64.00 1.68
C GLU A 659 6.26 63.18 1.50
N ASN A 660 6.07 62.11 2.29
CA ASN A 660 4.93 61.19 2.17
C ASN A 660 3.79 61.50 3.15
N ARG A 661 3.90 62.56 3.96
CA ARG A 661 2.89 62.94 4.97
C ARG A 661 1.54 63.30 4.36
N GLY A 662 1.53 63.87 3.16
CA GLY A 662 0.30 64.22 2.43
C GLY A 662 -0.45 63.01 1.86
N LYS A 663 0.20 61.84 1.78
CA LYS A 663 -0.38 60.63 1.20
C LYS A 663 -1.00 59.69 2.23
N TRP A 664 -0.89 59.98 3.54
CA TRP A 664 -1.31 59.08 4.64
C TRP A 664 -2.72 58.48 4.52
N PHE A 665 -3.65 59.19 3.87
CA PHE A 665 -5.07 58.79 3.74
C PHE A 665 -5.51 58.49 2.31
N GLU A 666 -4.59 58.51 1.33
CA GLU A 666 -4.91 58.13 -0.04
C GLU A 666 -5.23 56.63 -0.11
N LEU A 667 -6.35 56.20 -0.68
CA LEU A 667 -6.70 54.76 -0.74
C LEU A 667 -5.93 54.04 -1.87
N SER A 668 -4.61 54.23 -1.95
CA SER A 668 -3.73 53.60 -2.93
C SER A 668 -2.99 52.38 -2.33
N SER A 669 -2.60 51.43 -3.18
CA SER A 669 -1.80 50.26 -2.78
C SER A 669 -0.40 50.63 -2.28
N ASP A 670 0.06 51.85 -2.53
CA ASP A 670 1.40 52.35 -2.18
C ASP A 670 1.43 53.06 -0.83
N ASN A 671 0.33 53.04 -0.10
CA ASN A 671 0.25 53.71 1.19
C ASN A 671 0.90 52.91 2.31
N ALA A 672 2.00 53.44 2.84
CA ALA A 672 2.76 52.84 3.94
C ALA A 672 1.90 52.57 5.19
N LEU A 673 0.95 53.45 5.53
CA LEU A 673 0.04 53.27 6.68
C LEU A 673 -0.95 52.13 6.44
N LEU A 674 -1.55 52.05 5.25
CA LEU A 674 -2.46 50.96 4.89
C LEU A 674 -1.72 49.61 4.81
N ASN A 675 -0.50 49.60 4.27
CA ASN A 675 0.33 48.40 4.22
C ASN A 675 0.80 47.95 5.61
N ILE A 676 1.10 48.86 6.54
CA ILE A 676 1.39 48.53 7.95
C ILE A 676 0.17 47.91 8.66
N LEU A 677 -1.04 48.40 8.37
CA LEU A 677 -2.27 47.96 9.02
C LEU A 677 -2.85 46.66 8.43
N LEU A 678 -2.69 46.44 7.11
CA LEU A 678 -3.30 45.32 6.37
C LEU A 678 -2.33 44.16 6.12
N THR A 679 -1.02 44.37 6.17
CA THR A 679 -0.04 43.28 6.08
C THR A 679 -0.03 42.51 7.41
N PRO A 680 -0.05 41.16 7.40
CA PRO A 680 -0.03 40.38 8.63
C PRO A 680 1.13 40.81 9.54
N PRO A 681 0.91 40.93 10.87
CA PRO A 681 1.78 41.67 11.78
C PRO A 681 3.20 41.09 11.87
N ILE A 682 3.36 39.80 11.58
CA ILE A 682 4.64 39.07 11.62
C ILE A 682 4.55 37.95 10.59
N GLN A 683 5.42 37.96 9.57
CA GLN A 683 5.65 36.77 8.77
C GLN A 683 6.65 35.90 9.53
N ILE A 684 6.12 34.88 10.21
CA ILE A 684 6.94 33.81 10.79
C ILE A 684 7.46 33.01 9.60
N THR A 685 8.72 33.22 9.27
CA THR A 685 9.40 32.35 8.32
C THR A 685 9.97 31.18 9.11
N GLU A 686 9.39 30.00 8.89
CA GLU A 686 9.91 28.72 9.39
C GLU A 686 11.22 28.42 8.66
N ALA A 687 12.31 29.04 9.10
CA ALA A 687 13.63 28.73 8.59
C ALA A 687 14.17 27.54 9.38
N ILE A 688 14.14 26.35 8.78
CA ILE A 688 14.91 25.19 9.26
C ILE A 688 16.34 25.68 9.50
N GLN A 689 16.84 25.55 10.73
CA GLN A 689 18.18 26.01 11.10
C GLN A 689 19.21 25.21 10.31
N ASP A 690 19.62 25.80 9.18
CA ASP A 690 20.55 25.19 8.26
C ASP A 690 21.97 25.33 8.82
N SER A 691 22.72 24.23 8.90
CA SER A 691 24.12 24.24 9.35
C SER A 691 24.97 25.20 8.53
N LYS A 692 24.64 25.38 7.23
CA LYS A 692 25.25 26.40 6.36
C LYS A 692 24.99 27.82 6.87
N ARG A 693 23.75 28.14 7.26
CA ARG A 693 23.38 29.47 7.75
C ARG A 693 24.13 29.78 9.04
N LEU A 694 24.31 28.79 9.93
CA LEU A 694 25.13 28.96 11.14
C LEU A 694 26.57 29.35 10.80
N ILE A 695 27.19 28.63 9.85
CA ILE A 695 28.57 28.90 9.42
C ILE A 695 28.67 30.28 8.75
N GLU A 696 27.74 30.63 7.86
CA GLU A 696 27.73 31.93 7.17
C GLU A 696 27.51 33.11 8.13
N LEU A 697 26.67 32.95 9.15
CA LEU A 697 26.47 33.95 10.20
C LEU A 697 27.74 34.15 11.04
N ARG A 698 28.40 33.06 11.48
CA ARG A 698 29.66 33.15 12.22
C ARG A 698 30.78 33.72 11.36
N LEU A 699 30.91 33.29 10.11
CA LEU A 699 31.89 33.82 9.15
C LEU A 699 31.70 35.34 8.97
N LYS A 700 30.46 35.79 8.71
CA LYS A 700 30.15 37.22 8.54
C LYS A 700 30.49 38.03 9.80
N LYS A 701 30.14 37.53 10.98
CA LYS A 701 30.46 38.17 12.27
C LYS A 701 31.96 38.37 12.42
N HIS A 702 32.75 37.31 12.17
CA HIS A 702 34.20 37.36 12.33
C HIS A 702 34.90 38.18 11.24
N CYS A 703 34.43 38.16 9.98
CA CYS A 703 34.94 39.06 8.94
C CYS A 703 34.70 40.54 9.27
N ILE A 704 33.52 40.90 9.80
CA ILE A 704 33.23 42.28 10.21
C ILE A 704 34.11 42.70 11.39
N ASN A 705 34.27 41.83 12.39
CA ASN A 705 35.15 42.09 13.53
C ASN A 705 36.60 42.28 13.09
N PHE A 706 37.10 41.42 12.19
CA PHE A 706 38.43 41.52 11.61
C PHE A 706 38.64 42.84 10.86
N ILE A 707 37.68 43.24 10.00
CA ILE A 707 37.72 44.52 9.29
C ILE A 707 37.76 45.68 10.29
N ASN A 708 36.98 45.63 11.37
CA ASN A 708 36.96 46.67 12.39
C ASN A 708 38.26 46.73 13.21
N GLU A 709 38.82 45.58 13.62
CA GLU A 709 40.10 45.50 14.36
C GLU A 709 41.27 45.98 13.50
N LEU A 710 41.31 45.60 12.21
CA LEU A 710 42.29 46.10 11.25
C LEU A 710 42.14 47.59 10.98
N SER A 711 40.92 48.05 10.73
CA SER A 711 40.60 49.47 10.54
C SER A 711 41.03 50.29 11.76
N ASN A 712 40.76 49.80 12.98
CA ASN A 712 41.24 50.42 14.22
C ASN A 712 42.77 50.43 14.31
N PHE A 713 43.47 49.38 13.86
CA PHE A 713 44.93 49.34 13.88
C PHE A 713 45.56 50.35 12.91
N TYR A 714 45.02 50.45 11.69
CA TYR A 714 45.53 51.37 10.67
C TYR A 714 45.19 52.83 10.96
N ILE A 715 43.96 53.09 11.43
CA ILE A 715 43.40 54.45 11.58
C ILE A 715 43.65 54.99 13.00
N GLY A 716 43.66 54.12 14.02
CA GLY A 716 44.02 54.45 15.40
C GLY A 716 43.32 55.71 15.93
N ASP A 717 44.11 56.77 16.12
CA ASP A 717 43.67 58.05 16.67
C ASP A 717 42.83 58.90 15.68
N LEU A 718 42.93 58.68 14.36
CA LEU A 718 42.05 59.34 13.39
C LEU A 718 40.58 58.91 13.56
N LYS A 719 40.32 57.70 14.08
CA LYS A 719 38.95 57.22 14.34
C LYS A 719 38.31 57.91 15.54
N LYS A 720 39.13 58.39 16.49
CA LYS A 720 38.66 59.26 17.58
C LYS A 720 38.26 60.62 17.00
N CYS A 721 39.06 61.17 16.08
CA CYS A 721 38.72 62.39 15.34
C CYS A 721 37.44 62.23 14.51
N THR A 722 37.20 61.09 13.84
CA THR A 722 35.93 60.85 13.12
C THR A 722 34.74 60.69 14.05
N GLY A 723 34.92 60.06 15.23
CA GLY A 723 33.90 60.02 16.28
C GLY A 723 33.52 61.41 16.79
N PHE A 724 34.50 62.29 17.00
CA PHE A 724 34.24 63.70 17.29
C PHE A 724 33.52 64.37 16.11
N ILE A 725 33.97 64.20 14.87
CA ILE A 725 33.30 64.76 13.67
C ILE A 725 31.82 64.32 13.58
N GLU A 726 31.50 63.07 13.90
CA GLU A 726 30.12 62.57 13.92
C GLU A 726 29.27 63.14 15.07
N GLU A 727 29.86 63.44 16.22
CA GLU A 727 29.19 64.15 17.33
C GLU A 727 28.93 65.63 16.99
N TRP A 728 29.87 66.27 16.29
CA TRP A 728 29.75 67.66 15.84
C TRP A 728 28.77 67.81 14.67
N ASN A 729 28.72 66.86 13.74
CA ASN A 729 27.73 66.82 12.65
C ASN A 729 26.28 66.64 13.13
N LYS A 730 26.05 66.21 14.39
CA LYS A 730 24.73 66.12 15.02
C LYS A 730 24.25 67.45 15.64
N LYS A 731 25.14 68.43 15.83
CA LYS A 731 24.78 69.77 16.36
C LYS A 731 24.29 70.72 15.25
N SER A 732 23.55 71.77 15.62
CA SER A 732 22.88 72.67 14.67
C SER A 732 23.88 73.60 13.94
N LYS A 733 23.55 73.99 12.70
CA LYS A 733 24.38 74.83 11.81
C LYS A 733 24.82 76.17 12.42
N GLU A 734 24.12 76.69 13.44
CA GLU A 734 24.42 77.98 14.09
C GLU A 734 25.52 77.89 15.17
N GLU A 735 25.83 76.70 15.68
CA GLU A 735 26.97 76.45 16.60
C GLU A 735 28.26 76.13 15.84
N LEU A 736 28.13 75.64 14.60
CA LEU A 736 29.24 75.29 13.70
C LEU A 736 30.05 76.51 13.22
N ASP A 737 29.38 77.67 13.13
CA ASP A 737 29.97 78.94 12.66
C ASP A 737 30.63 79.77 13.79
N LYS A 738 30.47 79.38 15.06
CA LYS A 738 30.95 80.15 16.23
C LYS A 738 32.31 79.68 16.77
N GLU A 739 32.83 78.53 16.35
CA GLU A 739 34.13 78.02 16.80
C GLU A 739 35.24 78.23 15.77
N ASP A 740 36.36 78.81 16.22
CA ASP A 740 37.62 78.87 15.47
C ASP A 740 38.23 77.46 15.40
N TRP A 741 37.91 76.69 14.34
CA TRP A 741 38.46 75.33 14.13
C TRP A 741 40.00 75.25 14.14
N SER A 742 40.70 76.38 13.94
CA SER A 742 42.15 76.48 14.02
C SER A 742 42.73 76.37 15.45
N LYS A 743 41.90 76.49 16.50
CA LYS A 743 42.34 76.46 17.92
C LYS A 743 41.86 75.24 18.71
N ASN A 744 41.04 74.38 18.12
CA ASN A 744 40.48 73.23 18.81
C ASN A 744 41.57 72.19 19.14
N GLU A 745 41.65 71.75 20.41
CA GLU A 745 42.69 70.84 20.96
C GLU A 745 42.78 69.48 20.24
N HIS A 746 41.71 69.07 19.54
CA HIS A 746 41.60 67.74 18.91
C HIS A 746 41.51 67.77 17.37
N LEU A 747 41.32 68.94 16.75
CA LEU A 747 41.00 69.09 15.33
C LEU A 747 41.84 70.16 14.61
N SER A 748 42.96 70.58 15.22
CA SER A 748 43.85 71.55 14.56
C SER A 748 44.47 70.95 13.27
N PRO A 749 44.65 71.76 12.21
CA PRO A 749 45.24 71.34 10.93
C PRO A 749 46.59 70.62 11.06
N ASN A 750 47.43 71.04 12.02
CA ASN A 750 48.75 70.44 12.25
C ASN A 750 48.65 69.06 12.88
N ILE A 751 47.75 68.86 13.85
CA ILE A 751 47.51 67.54 14.47
C ILE A 751 46.88 66.59 13.46
N LEU A 752 45.95 67.07 12.62
CA LEU A 752 45.39 66.29 11.53
C LEU A 752 46.46 65.87 10.52
N ASN A 753 47.38 66.77 10.14
CA ASN A 753 48.47 66.45 9.22
C ASN A 753 49.52 65.50 9.85
N ASP A 754 49.84 65.69 11.13
CA ASP A 754 50.74 64.79 11.85
C ASP A 754 50.15 63.38 11.97
N LEU A 755 48.86 63.27 12.31
CA LEU A 755 48.15 61.99 12.41
C LEU A 755 47.95 61.32 11.04
N THR A 756 47.60 62.06 9.98
CA THR A 756 47.52 61.50 8.62
C THR A 756 48.89 61.03 8.14
N SER A 757 49.97 61.76 8.43
CA SER A 757 51.34 61.36 8.06
C SER A 757 51.81 60.09 8.78
N ILE A 758 51.43 59.89 10.04
CA ILE A 758 51.71 58.68 10.82
C ILE A 758 50.93 57.49 10.23
N VAL A 759 49.66 57.70 9.90
CA VAL A 759 48.81 56.66 9.30
C VAL A 759 49.30 56.26 7.91
N ILE A 760 49.71 57.21 7.07
CA ILE A 760 50.30 56.95 5.74
C ILE A 760 51.63 56.17 5.87
N LYS A 761 52.49 56.52 6.85
CA LYS A 761 53.73 55.78 7.12
C LYS A 761 53.48 54.35 7.57
N ASN A 762 52.48 54.12 8.43
CA ASN A 762 52.12 52.79 8.89
C ASN A 762 51.48 51.96 7.76
N LEU A 763 50.51 52.52 7.04
CA LEU A 763 49.90 51.91 5.85
C LEU A 763 50.98 51.51 4.82
N SER A 764 51.89 52.42 4.48
CA SER A 764 52.90 52.15 3.44
C SER A 764 53.85 50.98 3.78
N LYS A 765 54.06 50.68 5.06
CA LYS A 765 54.95 49.62 5.55
C LYS A 765 54.22 48.29 5.79
N SER A 766 53.06 48.29 6.46
CA SER A 766 52.37 47.06 6.83
C SER A 766 51.34 46.57 5.81
N TRP A 767 50.89 47.40 4.86
CA TRP A 767 49.98 46.99 3.79
C TRP A 767 50.51 45.88 2.85
N PRO A 768 51.76 45.91 2.35
CA PRO A 768 52.28 44.83 1.53
C PRO A 768 52.54 43.53 2.31
N GLU A 769 52.91 43.64 3.60
CA GLU A 769 53.01 42.48 4.48
C GLU A 769 51.63 41.85 4.75
N TYR A 770 50.59 42.68 4.92
CA TYR A 770 49.21 42.24 5.07
C TYR A 770 48.71 41.42 3.88
N LYS A 771 48.95 41.90 2.65
CA LYS A 771 48.60 41.14 1.44
C LYS A 771 49.31 39.79 1.38
N LYS A 772 50.61 39.73 1.66
CA LYS A 772 51.36 38.46 1.72
C LYS A 772 50.82 37.50 2.79
N THR A 773 50.37 38.01 3.94
CA THR A 773 49.73 37.18 4.97
C THR A 773 48.34 36.69 4.54
N LEU A 774 47.56 37.50 3.83
CA LEU A 774 46.28 37.07 3.25
C LEU A 774 46.49 35.92 2.26
N GLU A 775 47.41 36.08 1.30
CA GLU A 775 47.75 35.05 0.30
C GLU A 775 48.22 33.74 0.95
N LEU A 776 48.92 33.82 2.08
CA LEU A 776 49.44 32.66 2.80
C LEU A 776 48.34 31.88 3.57
N TYR A 777 47.31 32.56 4.06
CA TYR A 777 46.21 31.93 4.79
C TYR A 777 45.05 31.53 3.87
N LEU A 778 44.68 32.36 2.90
CA LEU A 778 43.54 32.18 2.01
C LEU A 778 44.04 31.77 0.63
N ASN A 779 43.82 30.52 0.25
CA ASN A 779 44.19 29.99 -1.07
C ASN A 779 43.11 30.28 -2.14
N ASP A 780 42.14 31.17 -1.86
CA ASP A 780 41.02 31.51 -2.73
C ASP A 780 41.03 33.00 -3.06
N ASN A 781 41.38 33.31 -4.31
CA ASN A 781 41.63 34.65 -4.84
C ASN A 781 40.39 35.55 -4.74
N ASP A 782 39.19 34.98 -4.85
CA ASP A 782 37.95 35.75 -4.79
C ASP A 782 37.67 36.27 -3.37
N THR A 783 37.86 35.40 -2.37
CA THR A 783 37.68 35.81 -0.96
C THR A 783 38.76 36.77 -0.48
N GLU A 784 39.99 36.62 -0.99
CA GLU A 784 41.08 37.54 -0.73
C GLU A 784 40.75 38.94 -1.25
N ASN A 785 40.34 39.04 -2.51
CA ASN A 785 39.99 40.32 -3.15
C ASN A 785 38.83 41.01 -2.42
N VAL A 786 37.80 40.26 -2.03
CA VAL A 786 36.66 40.81 -1.27
C VAL A 786 37.08 41.35 0.10
N LEU A 787 37.93 40.64 0.85
CA LEU A 787 38.41 41.13 2.16
C LEU A 787 39.36 42.32 2.00
N HIS A 788 40.24 42.28 1.00
CA HIS A 788 41.15 43.38 0.69
C HIS A 788 40.39 44.66 0.31
N GLU A 789 39.41 44.55 -0.57
CA GLU A 789 38.55 45.66 -1.00
C GLU A 789 37.64 46.17 0.13
N ALA A 790 37.15 45.29 1.00
CA ALA A 790 36.36 45.68 2.18
C ALA A 790 37.18 46.48 3.20
N VAL A 791 38.43 46.09 3.46
CA VAL A 791 39.33 46.86 4.34
C VAL A 791 39.71 48.18 3.67
N LYS A 792 40.03 48.16 2.36
CA LYS A 792 40.34 49.36 1.57
C LYS A 792 39.19 50.36 1.61
N SER A 793 37.96 49.93 1.35
CA SER A 793 36.77 50.77 1.38
C SER A 793 36.46 51.30 2.78
N SER A 794 36.65 50.51 3.84
CA SER A 794 36.51 50.99 5.22
C SER A 794 37.49 52.12 5.56
N ILE A 795 38.75 51.99 5.13
CA ILE A 795 39.76 53.03 5.34
C ILE A 795 39.41 54.28 4.54
N LEU A 796 39.09 54.11 3.25
CA LEU A 796 38.74 55.22 2.36
C LEU A 796 37.50 55.99 2.83
N ASN A 797 36.47 55.30 3.34
CA ASN A 797 35.27 55.96 3.85
C ASN A 797 35.57 56.85 5.07
N GLU A 798 36.46 56.43 5.96
CA GLU A 798 36.86 57.24 7.12
C GLU A 798 37.72 58.45 6.71
N PHE A 799 38.62 58.29 5.73
CA PHE A 799 39.35 59.41 5.13
C PHE A 799 38.43 60.39 4.40
N GLN A 800 37.39 59.87 3.72
CA GLN A 800 36.41 60.70 3.01
C GLN A 800 35.57 61.52 3.99
N LYS A 801 35.17 60.96 5.14
CA LYS A 801 34.49 61.73 6.21
C LYS A 801 35.35 62.89 6.74
N ILE A 802 36.67 62.69 6.83
CA ILE A 802 37.62 63.73 7.25
C ILE A 802 37.77 64.78 6.14
N GLU A 803 37.87 64.37 4.88
CA GLU A 803 37.95 65.27 3.73
C GLU A 803 36.69 66.13 3.56
N ASP A 804 35.50 65.54 3.71
CA ASP A 804 34.21 66.23 3.67
C ASP A 804 34.09 67.27 4.80
N PHE A 805 34.56 66.93 6.00
CA PHE A 805 34.59 67.86 7.15
C PHE A 805 35.55 69.04 6.91
N ILE A 806 36.71 68.79 6.32
CA ILE A 806 37.69 69.83 5.97
C ILE A 806 37.13 70.74 4.88
N GLY A 807 36.47 70.17 3.87
CA GLY A 807 35.84 70.91 2.77
C GLY A 807 34.70 71.83 3.20
N LEU A 808 33.97 71.47 4.27
CA LEU A 808 32.88 72.29 4.82
C LEU A 808 33.39 73.42 5.73
N ASN A 809 34.45 73.19 6.52
CA ASN A 809 34.83 74.09 7.62
C ASN A 809 36.09 74.93 7.38
N PHE A 810 36.98 74.57 6.44
CA PHE A 810 38.21 75.32 6.14
C PHE A 810 38.22 75.88 4.71
N LYS A 811 38.14 77.21 4.56
CA LYS A 811 38.15 77.90 3.24
C LYS A 811 39.55 78.21 2.69
N ASN A 812 40.61 78.09 3.49
CA ASN A 812 41.98 78.37 3.06
C ASN A 812 42.72 77.06 2.74
N LYS A 813 42.96 76.83 1.45
CA LYS A 813 43.62 75.62 0.90
C LYS A 813 45.15 75.53 1.13
N ASP A 814 45.80 76.58 1.63
CA ASP A 814 47.26 76.71 1.55
C ASP A 814 48.05 76.21 2.78
N SER A 815 47.40 75.59 3.78
CA SER A 815 48.09 75.08 4.99
C SER A 815 47.82 73.60 5.33
N LEU A 816 47.20 72.86 4.41
CA LEU A 816 46.84 71.46 4.59
C LEU A 816 47.47 70.60 3.48
N GLU A 817 48.65 70.02 3.74
CA GLU A 817 49.19 68.91 2.93
C GLU A 817 48.48 67.59 3.29
N ILE A 818 47.16 67.55 3.16
CA ILE A 818 46.43 66.27 3.26
C ILE A 818 46.26 65.73 1.85
N LEU A 819 46.89 64.58 1.60
CA LEU A 819 46.78 63.84 0.36
C LEU A 819 45.30 63.49 0.10
N SER A 820 44.75 63.85 -1.07
CA SER A 820 43.33 63.63 -1.37
C SER A 820 42.98 62.13 -1.31
N CYS A 821 41.70 61.78 -1.06
CA CYS A 821 41.24 60.39 -1.15
C CYS A 821 41.61 59.71 -2.48
N GLU A 822 41.80 60.47 -3.55
CA GLU A 822 42.21 59.99 -4.87
C GLU A 822 43.69 59.60 -4.95
N ASP A 823 44.56 60.32 -4.25
CA ASP A 823 45.99 60.01 -4.20
C ASP A 823 46.31 58.92 -3.15
N LEU A 824 45.49 58.79 -2.10
CA LEU A 824 45.50 57.62 -1.21
C LEU A 824 45.03 56.34 -1.92
N LYS A 825 43.98 56.43 -2.76
CA LYS A 825 43.58 55.33 -3.66
C LYS A 825 44.73 54.93 -4.58
N LYS A 826 45.38 55.90 -5.23
CA LYS A 826 46.56 55.64 -6.06
C LYS A 826 47.76 55.09 -5.28
N LEU A 827 47.97 55.42 -4.01
CA LEU A 827 49.05 54.82 -3.20
C LEU A 827 48.76 53.37 -2.79
N LEU A 828 47.50 53.07 -2.53
CA LEU A 828 47.03 51.71 -2.25
C LEU A 828 47.07 50.83 -3.52
N ASP A 829 46.83 51.43 -4.70
CA ASP A 829 46.83 50.76 -6.01
C ASP A 829 48.22 50.74 -6.70
N ASN A 830 49.03 51.79 -6.63
CA ASN A 830 50.33 51.86 -7.34
C ASN A 830 51.40 50.92 -6.76
N LYS A 831 51.20 50.34 -5.59
CA LYS A 831 52.05 49.24 -5.10
C LYS A 831 51.64 47.86 -5.64
N GLU A 832 50.60 47.77 -6.47
CA GLU A 832 50.28 46.57 -7.27
C GLU A 832 51.35 46.28 -8.33
N ASN A 833 52.05 47.31 -8.84
CA ASN A 833 53.00 47.16 -9.95
C ASN A 833 54.44 46.84 -9.51
N ASN A 834 54.91 47.32 -8.35
CA ASN A 834 56.31 47.10 -7.94
C ASN A 834 56.60 45.67 -7.41
N LEU A 835 55.59 44.85 -7.16
CA LEU A 835 55.77 43.43 -6.80
C LEU A 835 55.94 42.50 -8.01
N GLN A 836 55.65 42.98 -9.24
CA GLN A 836 55.92 42.23 -10.47
C GLN A 836 57.31 42.50 -11.06
N GLU A 837 57.94 43.65 -10.77
CA GLU A 837 59.29 43.95 -11.29
C GLU A 837 60.42 43.31 -10.47
N ASP A 838 60.27 43.12 -9.14
CA ASP A 838 61.30 42.44 -8.32
C ASP A 838 61.41 40.92 -8.62
N LYS A 839 60.46 40.32 -9.35
CA LYS A 839 60.56 38.93 -9.84
C LYS A 839 61.28 38.80 -11.19
N LYS A 840 61.66 39.90 -11.85
CA LYS A 840 62.44 39.86 -13.12
C LYS A 840 63.94 40.08 -12.95
N ASP A 841 64.37 40.68 -11.84
CA ASP A 841 65.79 40.97 -11.59
C ASP A 841 66.51 39.95 -10.68
N GLN A 842 65.87 38.82 -10.36
CA GLN A 842 66.51 37.62 -9.80
C GLN A 842 66.18 36.39 -10.65
N CYS A 843 66.70 36.39 -11.88
CA CYS A 843 66.98 35.19 -12.67
C CYS A 843 68.34 34.60 -12.25
#